data_AF-Q5B3M8-F1
#
_entry.id   AF-Q5B3M8-F1
#
_cell.length_a   1.000
_cell.length_b   1.000
_cell.length_c   1.000
_cell.angle_alpha   90.00
_cell.angle_beta   90.00
_cell.angle_gamma   90.00
#
_symmetry.space_group_name_H-M   'P 1'
#
loop_
_entity.id
_entity.type
_entity.pdbx_description
1 polymer ?
#
loop_
_entity_poly.entity_id
_entity_poly.type
_entity_poly.pdbx_seq_one_letter_code
_entity_poly.pdbx_strand_id
1 'polypeptide(L)'
;MHAFWRAPWMKSKVGVSDDQRDHLLPENRDDDHRLGKGTPSRVANTQERYVGFGIGGAGNIRRFESFSCFQHGVGVFSREVQEIFVSVMLLSVYTDIDGVCCSAASMALHTAFLWRLFSLFCLCAWATAQKARINFVPGLDSNLTPEYSPPRPSGIPFTIQNYAAQPWHDLINVTHGANKPAASCAVSSGSSKFWYEEIEHNGQSSFLVPGYRDNYKVFRNVVTDYGADNTGQSDASSAIQKAIRDGPSGGPARDEKAMGSTGQPAIIYLPGGTYLLGAALQLYIGTVLIGDPTNPPILKATPGFSGDHIIYAKDPNFGGTINFYIGIKNIVLDSTGLDSTLSMNLLDWTVSQATQLANVGFNMPPASQHVGLTTQYDYNSNIILQNDLWFNGGSIGMKLSGQQWVIKNTVFAGTTTGIVAGGTDIILLGCQFSNGKTGIDATGTSGSLTVIDSSGSGLESFLISSTPNGAGNAIILENIQNTGTTVNLGGQAVVSGSVPNTWVRGDMYAAGSPNMQRVNGQTVTTQRSSALLNGTKYFTKSPPTFQEFSKDQVLNIKSVPGRQVYGDGATDDTQNINEILAENADCGVIYFPAGTYMVTDTIFVPTGRRIVGDPYASVISGVGAKFQDPMSVRPMVRFGYPGDVGVAQVSDMLFTVGDILPGCKIVSPPDSIGSIANHTQVEVNIAGSKPGDVGFWNSHIRIGGAVGSKVESQCAGSPDKCKAAWAALHLTSTSSAYIENMWGWTADHDLDGSNGQTISTGRGALVEATAATWLVGTGFEHHTLYQYNFEYARNVFSTMQQSESAYWQGPGNMLAPAPWQDNMIPSDPNFAQCAADDALCRMGLFERIHASSSLFLYGGCNWVFFNNNSDCNAPSGKCQKNAIQITDSSAVYLYGTNTKSTINMVLSGNQAIATEDENAGGWGGVIAAYLYSV
;
A
#
# COMPACT_ATOMS: atom_id res chain seq x y z
N MET A 1 -26.39 -50.22 36.76
CA MET A 1 -25.73 -51.28 35.94
C MET A 1 -24.90 -50.60 34.84
N HIS A 2 -23.98 -51.33 34.22
CA HIS A 2 -23.07 -50.92 33.12
C HIS A 2 -23.84 -50.43 31.86
N ALA A 3 -23.28 -49.74 30.85
CA ALA A 3 -21.91 -49.24 30.54
C ALA A 3 -22.02 -48.07 29.49
N PHE A 4 -21.26 -46.96 29.55
CA PHE A 4 -19.96 -46.67 28.85
C PHE A 4 -20.02 -46.64 27.29
N TRP A 5 -19.33 -45.78 26.51
CA TRP A 5 -18.39 -44.62 26.69
C TRP A 5 -18.93 -43.43 25.81
N ARG A 6 -18.73 -42.10 26.05
CA ARG A 6 -17.61 -41.22 26.49
C ARG A 6 -16.61 -40.78 25.38
N ALA A 7 -16.48 -39.46 25.22
CA ALA A 7 -15.26 -38.73 24.82
C ALA A 7 -14.47 -38.31 26.11
N PRO A 8 -13.47 -37.39 26.17
CA PRO A 8 -12.79 -36.60 25.12
C PRO A 8 -11.23 -36.37 25.26
N TRP A 9 -10.63 -35.65 24.29
CA TRP A 9 -9.48 -34.69 24.37
C TRP A 9 -8.00 -35.06 24.76
N MET A 10 -7.08 -34.59 23.88
CA MET A 10 -5.71 -34.00 24.04
C MET A 10 -4.48 -34.65 24.75
N LYS A 11 -3.32 -34.51 24.06
CA LYS A 11 -1.88 -34.37 24.49
C LYS A 11 -1.09 -35.53 25.16
N SER A 12 0.04 -35.91 24.54
CA SER A 12 1.44 -35.81 25.07
C SER A 12 2.51 -36.40 24.11
N LYS A 13 3.82 -36.20 24.39
CA LYS A 13 4.99 -36.73 23.64
C LYS A 13 5.99 -37.45 24.58
N VAL A 14 6.42 -38.68 24.23
CA VAL A 14 7.64 -39.44 24.69
C VAL A 14 7.96 -40.50 23.60
N GLY A 15 9.20 -40.93 23.29
CA GLY A 15 10.51 -40.42 23.71
C GLY A 15 11.71 -41.40 23.75
N VAL A 16 11.71 -42.53 23.01
CA VAL A 16 12.81 -43.55 22.98
C VAL A 16 12.83 -44.28 21.61
N SER A 17 13.93 -44.84 21.09
CA SER A 17 15.36 -44.89 21.54
C SER A 17 16.29 -45.18 20.34
N ASP A 18 17.57 -44.82 20.44
CA ASP A 18 18.64 -45.34 19.56
C ASP A 18 18.96 -46.83 19.86
N ASP A 19 19.50 -47.60 18.91
CA ASP A 19 20.97 -47.82 18.78
C ASP A 19 21.35 -48.92 17.73
N GLN A 20 22.54 -48.79 17.10
CA GLN A 20 23.37 -49.83 16.41
C GLN A 20 22.86 -50.65 15.17
N ARG A 21 23.69 -51.02 14.16
CA ARG A 21 25.01 -50.51 13.65
C ARG A 21 25.48 -51.18 12.32
N ASP A 22 26.46 -50.53 11.67
CA ASP A 22 27.61 -51.02 10.86
C ASP A 22 27.50 -51.57 9.40
N HIS A 23 28.60 -51.28 8.66
CA HIS A 23 29.10 -51.82 7.37
C HIS A 23 28.33 -51.43 6.06
N LEU A 24 28.98 -51.03 4.94
CA LEU A 24 30.35 -51.23 4.42
C LEU A 24 30.97 -49.99 3.73
N LEU A 25 32.31 -49.96 3.65
CA LEU A 25 33.11 -49.27 2.61
C LEU A 25 33.91 -50.34 1.81
N PRO A 26 34.54 -49.98 0.68
CA PRO A 26 36.01 -49.98 0.70
C PRO A 26 36.69 -48.79 -0.03
N GLU A 27 38.01 -48.73 0.09
CA GLU A 27 38.91 -47.62 -0.31
C GLU A 27 39.25 -47.56 -1.82
N ASN A 28 39.77 -46.41 -2.27
CA ASN A 28 41.17 -46.36 -2.76
C ASN A 28 41.78 -44.94 -2.65
N ARG A 29 43.10 -44.83 -2.84
CA ARG A 29 43.96 -43.71 -2.38
C ARG A 29 44.71 -43.00 -3.51
N ASP A 30 45.27 -41.81 -3.24
CA ASP A 30 46.73 -41.65 -2.97
C ASP A 30 47.10 -40.19 -2.60
N ASP A 31 48.35 -39.99 -2.16
CA ASP A 31 48.92 -38.81 -1.46
C ASP A 31 49.35 -37.64 -2.43
N ASP A 32 50.02 -36.51 -2.08
CA ASP A 32 51.03 -36.30 -1.02
C ASP A 32 51.51 -34.84 -0.73
N HIS A 33 52.09 -34.64 0.49
CA HIS A 33 53.11 -33.64 0.94
C HIS A 33 52.86 -32.09 0.81
N ARG A 34 53.44 -31.16 1.63
CA ARG A 34 54.18 -31.21 2.93
C ARG A 34 54.24 -29.84 3.69
N LEU A 35 54.09 -29.92 5.02
CA LEU A 35 54.62 -29.12 6.17
C LEU A 35 55.43 -27.79 6.02
N GLY A 36 55.18 -26.85 6.97
CA GLY A 36 56.12 -25.80 7.44
C GLY A 36 55.69 -25.15 8.79
N LYS A 37 56.62 -24.79 9.70
CA LYS A 37 56.35 -24.20 11.04
C LYS A 37 57.34 -23.08 11.42
N GLY A 38 56.95 -22.13 12.28
CA GLY A 38 57.91 -21.21 12.94
C GLY A 38 57.33 -20.12 13.89
N THR A 39 57.63 -20.24 15.19
CA THR A 39 57.57 -19.22 16.28
C THR A 39 58.82 -19.47 17.19
N PRO A 40 59.15 -18.78 18.33
CA PRO A 40 58.37 -17.82 19.15
C PRO A 40 59.15 -16.68 19.91
N SER A 41 58.41 -15.89 20.73
CA SER A 41 58.85 -15.32 22.04
C SER A 41 59.75 -14.05 22.05
N ARG A 42 59.88 -13.21 23.11
CA ARG A 42 59.28 -13.14 24.48
C ARG A 42 59.57 -11.77 25.18
N VAL A 43 58.85 -11.49 26.30
CA VAL A 43 59.25 -10.68 27.50
C VAL A 43 59.35 -9.13 27.40
N ALA A 44 59.09 -8.29 28.43
CA ALA A 44 58.12 -8.30 29.58
C ALA A 44 58.18 -6.96 30.39
N ASN A 45 57.20 -6.75 31.31
CA ASN A 45 57.30 -6.05 32.63
C ASN A 45 57.42 -4.49 32.69
N THR A 46 56.91 -3.75 33.70
CA THR A 46 56.06 -4.06 34.91
C THR A 46 55.47 -2.80 35.59
N GLN A 47 54.28 -2.94 36.22
CA GLN A 47 53.81 -2.32 37.50
C GLN A 47 53.55 -0.79 37.60
N GLU A 48 52.60 -0.23 38.40
CA GLU A 48 51.41 -0.66 39.20
C GLU A 48 50.64 0.67 39.59
N ARG A 49 49.44 0.84 40.21
CA ARG A 49 48.45 0.12 41.07
C ARG A 49 47.00 0.52 40.71
N TYR A 50 45.95 -0.31 40.88
CA TYR A 50 45.00 -0.47 42.03
C TYR A 50 44.40 0.81 42.66
N VAL A 51 43.13 0.88 43.10
CA VAL A 51 42.03 -0.11 43.34
C VAL A 51 40.70 0.49 42.82
N GLY A 52 39.70 -0.25 42.30
CA GLY A 52 39.58 -1.68 41.97
C GLY A 52 38.12 -2.16 41.78
N PHE A 53 37.96 -3.41 41.29
CA PHE A 53 36.82 -4.37 41.34
C PHE A 53 35.35 -3.87 41.29
N GLY A 54 34.41 -4.47 40.53
CA GLY A 54 34.37 -5.80 39.86
C GLY A 54 33.02 -6.47 40.21
N ILE A 55 32.49 -7.53 39.56
CA ILE A 55 32.90 -8.47 38.48
C ILE A 55 31.57 -8.80 37.73
N GLY A 56 31.48 -8.88 36.38
CA GLY A 56 31.63 -10.09 35.54
C GLY A 56 30.59 -11.20 35.80
N GLY A 57 30.05 -11.95 34.83
CA GLY A 57 30.16 -11.89 33.36
C GLY A 57 29.78 -13.24 32.68
N ALA A 58 29.27 -13.18 31.45
CA ALA A 58 28.99 -14.29 30.51
C ALA A 58 27.94 -15.38 30.88
N GLY A 59 27.14 -15.81 29.89
CA GLY A 59 26.24 -16.97 29.99
C GLY A 59 25.12 -16.98 28.92
N ASN A 60 25.20 -17.90 27.96
CA ASN A 60 24.17 -18.11 26.92
C ASN A 60 23.19 -19.24 27.30
N ILE A 61 22.14 -19.42 26.47
CA ILE A 61 21.32 -20.64 26.26
C ILE A 61 19.93 -20.72 26.95
N ARG A 62 18.90 -20.37 26.15
CA ARG A 62 17.55 -20.98 25.98
C ARG A 62 16.47 -20.88 27.07
N ARG A 63 15.23 -20.84 26.56
CA ARG A 63 13.95 -21.07 27.25
C ARG A 63 13.93 -22.40 28.00
N PHE A 64 13.24 -22.45 29.15
CA PHE A 64 11.99 -23.22 29.23
C PHE A 64 11.03 -22.63 30.28
N GLU A 65 9.80 -23.13 30.29
CA GLU A 65 8.62 -22.53 30.92
C GLU A 65 8.45 -22.90 32.40
N SER A 66 7.78 -21.99 33.12
CA SER A 66 7.01 -22.15 34.36
C SER A 66 7.00 -23.51 35.11
N PHE A 67 7.16 -23.45 36.43
CA PHE A 67 6.06 -23.86 37.31
C PHE A 67 5.98 -22.99 38.57
N SER A 68 4.76 -22.66 39.00
CA SER A 68 4.48 -21.85 40.19
C SER A 68 4.36 -22.71 41.44
N CYS A 69 4.75 -22.16 42.58
CA CYS A 69 4.32 -22.64 43.90
C CYS A 69 3.89 -21.44 44.75
N PHE A 70 2.75 -21.56 45.42
CA PHE A 70 2.11 -20.46 46.17
C PHE A 70 2.75 -20.28 47.55
N GLN A 71 2.78 -19.03 48.03
CA GLN A 71 2.49 -18.74 49.44
C GLN A 71 1.83 -17.38 49.64
N HIS A 72 1.23 -17.20 50.82
CA HIS A 72 0.43 -16.03 51.26
C HIS A 72 1.27 -14.75 51.37
N GLY A 73 0.72 -13.53 51.40
CA GLY A 73 -0.69 -13.11 51.41
C GLY A 73 -0.83 -11.74 52.09
N VAL A 74 -1.96 -11.52 52.78
CA VAL A 74 -2.36 -10.27 53.48
C VAL A 74 -2.76 -9.11 52.56
N GLY A 75 -3.99 -8.63 52.75
CA GLY A 75 -4.49 -7.36 52.24
C GLY A 75 -5.34 -6.67 53.30
N VAL A 76 -5.67 -5.39 53.12
CA VAL A 76 -6.52 -4.63 54.03
C VAL A 76 -7.52 -3.77 53.24
N PHE A 77 -8.78 -4.18 53.24
CA PHE A 77 -9.85 -3.49 53.96
C PHE A 77 -10.89 -4.54 54.37
N SER A 78 -11.55 -4.35 55.52
CA SER A 78 -11.88 -5.48 56.40
C SER A 78 -13.24 -5.38 57.10
N ARG A 79 -13.69 -6.55 57.59
CA ARG A 79 -14.75 -6.75 58.59
C ARG A 79 -16.17 -6.40 58.14
N GLU A 80 -16.80 -7.38 57.51
CA GLU A 80 -17.98 -8.05 58.07
C GLU A 80 -18.17 -9.43 57.38
N VAL A 81 -19.12 -10.25 57.83
CA VAL A 81 -19.46 -11.57 57.24
C VAL A 81 -18.33 -12.64 57.31
N GLN A 82 -17.69 -12.83 58.48
CA GLN A 82 -16.85 -14.03 58.72
C GLN A 82 -17.03 -14.68 60.10
N GLU A 83 -18.26 -14.68 60.62
CA GLU A 83 -18.73 -15.71 61.56
C GLU A 83 -19.86 -16.52 60.88
N ILE A 84 -20.04 -17.79 61.31
CA ILE A 84 -21.10 -18.79 60.97
C ILE A 84 -20.57 -20.13 60.40
N PHE A 85 -19.55 -20.16 59.52
CA PHE A 85 -19.19 -21.39 58.77
C PHE A 85 -17.89 -22.13 59.19
N VAL A 86 -17.67 -22.31 60.50
CA VAL A 86 -16.65 -23.24 61.04
C VAL A 86 -17.27 -24.35 61.93
N SER A 87 -18.52 -24.19 62.37
CA SER A 87 -19.15 -25.04 63.39
C SER A 87 -19.83 -26.33 62.90
N VAL A 88 -19.40 -26.90 61.75
CA VAL A 88 -20.13 -28.01 61.07
C VAL A 88 -19.26 -29.26 60.80
N MET A 89 -18.03 -29.33 61.31
CA MET A 89 -17.18 -30.54 61.22
C MET A 89 -16.41 -30.88 62.51
N LEU A 90 -17.04 -30.70 63.67
CA LEU A 90 -16.51 -31.16 64.97
C LEU A 90 -17.61 -31.76 65.87
N LEU A 91 -18.25 -32.85 65.43
CA LEU A 91 -19.03 -33.77 66.29
C LEU A 91 -19.42 -35.05 65.52
N SER A 92 -18.56 -36.07 65.56
CA SER A 92 -18.88 -37.43 65.10
C SER A 92 -18.07 -38.51 65.83
N VAL A 93 -17.92 -38.34 67.16
CA VAL A 93 -17.17 -39.26 68.03
C VAL A 93 -17.96 -39.47 69.33
N TYR A 94 -18.35 -40.72 69.57
CA TYR A 94 -19.04 -41.28 70.74
C TYR A 94 -20.48 -40.84 71.08
N THR A 95 -21.20 -41.81 71.66
CA THR A 95 -22.58 -41.78 72.17
C THR A 95 -22.60 -41.44 73.66
N ASP A 96 -23.66 -40.80 74.17
CA ASP A 96 -24.75 -41.52 74.88
C ASP A 96 -25.83 -40.60 75.50
N ILE A 97 -27.01 -41.18 75.75
CA ILE A 97 -28.10 -40.75 76.66
C ILE A 97 -28.97 -39.50 76.30
N ASP A 98 -30.27 -39.78 76.09
CA ASP A 98 -31.53 -39.00 76.27
C ASP A 98 -31.71 -37.56 75.76
N GLY A 99 -32.93 -37.22 75.27
CA GLY A 99 -33.37 -35.81 75.43
C GLY A 99 -34.53 -35.14 74.67
N VAL A 100 -35.27 -35.74 73.73
CA VAL A 100 -36.62 -35.27 73.25
C VAL A 100 -36.77 -33.86 72.57
N CYS A 101 -37.62 -33.81 71.52
CA CYS A 101 -38.18 -32.59 70.87
C CYS A 101 -37.22 -31.68 70.05
N CYS A 102 -37.66 -30.88 69.05
CA CYS A 102 -39.01 -30.68 68.51
C CYS A 102 -39.00 -30.45 66.98
N SER A 103 -40.08 -30.81 66.27
CA SER A 103 -40.19 -30.72 64.81
C SER A 103 -40.96 -29.48 64.32
N ALA A 104 -40.25 -28.46 63.82
CA ALA A 104 -40.86 -27.30 63.14
C ALA A 104 -39.95 -26.62 62.08
N ALA A 105 -38.63 -26.60 62.29
CA ALA A 105 -37.73 -25.74 61.52
C ALA A 105 -37.48 -26.15 60.04
N SER A 106 -37.64 -27.44 59.68
CA SER A 106 -37.15 -27.96 58.39
C SER A 106 -37.91 -27.44 57.16
N MET A 107 -39.21 -27.15 57.27
CA MET A 107 -40.02 -26.69 56.13
C MET A 107 -39.72 -25.24 55.73
N ALA A 108 -39.41 -24.37 56.70
CA ALA A 108 -39.10 -22.96 56.44
C ALA A 108 -37.76 -22.75 55.72
N LEU A 109 -36.76 -23.61 55.96
CA LEU A 109 -35.49 -23.55 55.23
C LEU A 109 -35.65 -23.95 53.76
N HIS A 110 -36.52 -24.91 53.43
CA HIS A 110 -36.69 -25.40 52.05
C HIS A 110 -37.28 -24.34 51.12
N THR A 111 -38.29 -23.59 51.56
CA THR A 111 -38.90 -22.52 50.75
C THR A 111 -37.94 -21.34 50.55
N ALA A 112 -37.19 -20.95 51.59
CA ALA A 112 -36.16 -19.92 51.50
C ALA A 112 -35.00 -20.31 50.58
N PHE A 113 -34.58 -21.58 50.59
CA PHE A 113 -33.53 -22.11 49.72
C PHE A 113 -33.95 -22.13 48.24
N LEU A 114 -35.19 -22.56 47.95
CA LEU A 114 -35.76 -22.55 46.61
C LEU A 114 -35.89 -21.12 46.04
N TRP A 115 -36.34 -20.15 46.85
CA TRP A 115 -36.38 -18.74 46.43
C TRP A 115 -34.99 -18.18 46.11
N ARG A 116 -33.97 -18.47 46.94
CA ARG A 116 -32.59 -18.04 46.66
C ARG A 116 -32.02 -18.68 45.40
N LEU A 117 -32.31 -19.96 45.14
CA LEU A 117 -31.94 -20.64 43.89
C LEU A 117 -32.62 -20.01 42.67
N PHE A 118 -33.91 -19.69 42.75
CA PHE A 118 -34.64 -19.05 41.66
C PHE A 118 -34.10 -17.64 41.35
N SER A 119 -33.84 -16.84 42.39
CA SER A 119 -33.18 -15.53 42.23
C SER A 119 -31.77 -15.64 41.64
N LEU A 120 -30.98 -16.66 42.03
CA LEU A 120 -29.67 -16.92 41.40
C LEU A 120 -29.81 -17.30 39.94
N PHE A 121 -30.79 -18.13 39.57
CA PHE A 121 -31.05 -18.48 38.17
C PHE A 121 -31.49 -17.28 37.35
N CYS A 122 -32.35 -16.40 37.88
CA CYS A 122 -32.72 -15.15 37.22
C CYS A 122 -31.52 -14.20 37.05
N LEU A 123 -30.67 -14.03 38.07
CA LEU A 123 -29.45 -13.23 37.98
C LEU A 123 -28.44 -13.81 36.98
N CYS A 124 -28.25 -15.13 36.97
CA CYS A 124 -27.42 -15.81 35.97
C CYS A 124 -27.99 -15.69 34.56
N ALA A 125 -29.31 -15.78 34.38
CA ALA A 125 -29.96 -15.58 33.09
C ALA A 125 -29.86 -14.12 32.59
N TRP A 126 -29.94 -13.14 33.50
CA TRP A 126 -29.71 -11.73 33.16
C TRP A 126 -28.24 -11.47 32.82
N ALA A 127 -27.30 -12.06 33.56
CA ALA A 127 -25.86 -11.95 33.31
C ALA A 127 -25.43 -12.66 32.00
N THR A 128 -26.04 -13.79 31.64
CA THR A 128 -25.81 -14.43 30.33
C THR A 128 -26.50 -13.68 29.20
N ALA A 129 -27.68 -13.10 29.40
CA ALA A 129 -28.33 -12.22 28.43
C ALA A 129 -27.52 -10.93 28.20
N GLN A 130 -26.91 -10.35 29.24
CA GLN A 130 -25.97 -9.23 29.09
C GLN A 130 -24.67 -9.67 28.40
N LYS A 131 -24.06 -10.80 28.77
CA LYS A 131 -22.89 -11.32 28.02
C LYS A 131 -23.21 -11.62 26.55
N ALA A 132 -24.40 -12.10 26.24
CA ALA A 132 -24.86 -12.31 24.86
C ALA A 132 -25.12 -11.01 24.09
N ARG A 133 -25.37 -9.88 24.78
CA ARG A 133 -25.46 -8.54 24.18
C ARG A 133 -24.14 -7.77 24.13
N ILE A 134 -23.16 -8.14 24.96
CA ILE A 134 -21.84 -7.49 25.04
C ILE A 134 -20.83 -8.16 24.10
N ASN A 135 -20.99 -9.45 23.78
CA ASN A 135 -20.13 -10.19 22.84
C ASN A 135 -20.46 -9.94 21.34
N PHE A 136 -20.89 -8.74 20.96
CA PHE A 136 -21.14 -8.37 19.56
C PHE A 136 -20.43 -7.07 19.13
N VAL A 137 -19.29 -6.78 19.74
CA VAL A 137 -18.29 -5.82 19.22
C VAL A 137 -16.89 -6.42 19.37
N PRO A 138 -16.32 -7.02 18.31
CA PRO A 138 -14.88 -7.24 18.21
C PRO A 138 -14.16 -5.89 18.04
N GLY A 139 -13.03 -5.67 18.71
CA GLY A 139 -12.11 -4.57 18.37
C GLY A 139 -12.24 -3.24 19.13
N LEU A 140 -12.94 -3.17 20.27
CA LEU A 140 -13.04 -1.96 21.09
C LEU A 140 -12.68 -2.17 22.58
N ASP A 141 -11.52 -2.78 22.85
CA ASP A 141 -10.56 -2.23 23.82
C ASP A 141 -9.21 -2.98 23.76
N SER A 142 -8.13 -2.34 24.22
CA SER A 142 -6.76 -2.85 24.27
C SER A 142 -6.13 -3.30 22.93
N ASN A 143 -5.68 -2.33 22.11
CA ASN A 143 -4.57 -2.54 21.18
C ASN A 143 -3.86 -1.21 20.82
N LEU A 144 -3.38 -0.47 21.84
CA LEU A 144 -2.62 0.79 21.68
C LEU A 144 -1.15 0.59 21.28
N THR A 145 -0.92 -0.37 20.39
CA THR A 145 0.21 -0.50 19.45
C THR A 145 -0.21 -1.61 18.48
N PRO A 146 -0.55 -1.32 17.22
CA PRO A 146 -0.68 -2.37 16.21
C PRO A 146 0.68 -3.05 16.04
N GLU A 147 0.80 -4.29 16.51
CA GLU A 147 2.01 -5.09 16.31
C GLU A 147 2.09 -5.45 14.83
N TYR A 148 2.92 -4.70 14.09
CA TYR A 148 3.16 -4.91 12.67
C TYR A 148 3.66 -6.33 12.45
N SER A 149 2.76 -7.20 12.01
CA SER A 149 3.13 -8.50 11.47
C SER A 149 3.70 -8.27 10.08
N PRO A 150 4.98 -8.59 9.83
CA PRO A 150 5.57 -8.45 8.50
C PRO A 150 4.76 -9.19 7.43
N PRO A 151 4.76 -8.70 6.17
CA PRO A 151 4.02 -9.33 5.08
C PRO A 151 4.40 -10.80 4.94
N ARG A 152 3.39 -11.66 4.73
CA ARG A 152 3.62 -13.09 4.57
C ARG A 152 4.14 -13.34 3.13
N PRO A 153 5.31 -13.97 2.95
CA PRO A 153 5.98 -14.04 1.64
C PRO A 153 5.41 -15.14 0.73
N SER A 154 4.08 -15.27 0.67
CA SER A 154 3.37 -16.28 -0.12
C SER A 154 1.97 -15.78 -0.49
N GLY A 155 1.70 -15.59 -1.77
CA GLY A 155 0.41 -15.23 -2.33
C GLY A 155 -0.57 -16.41 -2.40
N ILE A 156 -1.58 -16.28 -3.26
CA ILE A 156 -2.51 -17.37 -3.55
C ILE A 156 -1.86 -18.35 -4.55
N PRO A 157 -1.92 -19.68 -4.34
CA PRO A 157 -1.43 -20.64 -5.32
C PRO A 157 -2.17 -20.58 -6.66
N PHE A 158 -1.46 -20.37 -7.76
CA PHE A 158 -2.02 -20.41 -9.11
C PHE A 158 -2.12 -21.85 -9.66
N THR A 159 -3.05 -22.64 -9.10
CA THR A 159 -3.19 -24.08 -9.41
C THR A 159 -3.65 -24.40 -10.84
N ILE A 160 -4.28 -23.45 -11.54
CA ILE A 160 -4.68 -23.59 -12.96
C ILE A 160 -3.82 -22.76 -13.93
N GLN A 161 -2.56 -22.53 -13.57
CA GLN A 161 -1.53 -21.88 -14.38
C GLN A 161 -1.16 -22.70 -15.63
N ASN A 162 -0.99 -22.02 -16.76
CA ASN A 162 -0.37 -22.56 -17.96
C ASN A 162 1.16 -22.59 -17.84
N TYR A 163 1.72 -23.62 -17.21
CA TYR A 163 3.17 -23.79 -17.04
C TYR A 163 3.98 -23.87 -18.35
N ALA A 164 3.33 -24.02 -19.51
CA ALA A 164 3.97 -23.97 -20.82
C ALA A 164 4.08 -22.55 -21.40
N ALA A 165 3.39 -21.56 -20.84
CA ALA A 165 3.51 -20.15 -21.24
C ALA A 165 4.76 -19.53 -20.62
N GLN A 166 5.90 -19.71 -21.28
CA GLN A 166 7.22 -19.21 -20.86
C GLN A 166 7.80 -18.27 -21.92
N PRO A 167 7.33 -17.00 -21.99
CA PRO A 167 7.69 -16.06 -23.06
C PRO A 167 9.16 -15.63 -23.08
N TRP A 168 9.97 -16.05 -22.10
CA TRP A 168 11.42 -15.87 -22.07
C TRP A 168 12.20 -17.02 -22.76
N HIS A 169 11.51 -18.04 -23.28
CA HIS A 169 12.09 -19.12 -24.07
C HIS A 169 11.64 -19.07 -25.54
N ASP A 170 10.35 -19.24 -25.80
CA ASP A 170 9.79 -19.37 -27.15
C ASP A 170 8.65 -18.36 -27.34
N LEU A 171 8.97 -17.21 -27.95
CA LEU A 171 7.95 -16.26 -28.40
C LEU A 171 7.35 -16.68 -29.75
N ILE A 172 6.04 -16.51 -29.89
CA ILE A 172 5.32 -16.73 -31.15
C ILE A 172 5.59 -15.51 -32.05
N ASN A 173 6.63 -15.62 -32.88
CA ASN A 173 6.92 -14.63 -33.92
C ASN A 173 5.88 -14.72 -35.04
N VAL A 174 4.98 -13.74 -35.14
CA VAL A 174 3.99 -13.67 -36.22
C VAL A 174 4.58 -12.97 -37.44
N THR A 175 4.29 -13.45 -38.64
CA THR A 175 4.64 -12.70 -39.87
C THR A 175 3.63 -11.57 -40.07
N HIS A 176 3.97 -10.37 -39.59
CA HIS A 176 3.13 -9.17 -39.74
C HIS A 176 2.82 -8.90 -41.22
N GLY A 177 1.54 -8.66 -41.52
CA GLY A 177 1.08 -8.44 -42.89
C GLY A 177 1.46 -7.06 -43.43
N ALA A 178 1.75 -6.96 -44.73
CA ALA A 178 2.07 -5.69 -45.37
C ALA A 178 0.94 -4.66 -45.24
N ASN A 179 1.30 -3.39 -45.03
CA ASN A 179 0.43 -2.26 -44.72
C ASN A 179 -0.94 -2.30 -45.40
N LYS A 180 -1.98 -2.47 -44.58
CA LYS A 180 -3.36 -2.11 -44.90
C LYS A 180 -3.60 -0.65 -44.48
N PRO A 181 -4.59 0.05 -45.06
CA PRO A 181 -4.94 1.40 -44.62
C PRO A 181 -5.28 1.43 -43.12
N ALA A 182 -4.94 2.55 -42.47
CA ALA A 182 -5.23 2.80 -41.06
C ALA A 182 -6.73 2.64 -40.73
N ALA A 183 -7.03 2.27 -39.48
CA ALA A 183 -8.39 2.13 -39.00
C ALA A 183 -8.92 3.50 -38.57
N SER A 184 -9.55 4.23 -39.51
CA SER A 184 -10.08 5.56 -39.24
C SER A 184 -11.19 5.52 -38.19
N CYS A 185 -11.04 6.30 -37.12
CA CYS A 185 -12.12 6.55 -36.15
C CYS A 185 -13.15 7.53 -36.73
N ALA A 186 -14.41 7.41 -36.30
CA ALA A 186 -15.50 8.22 -36.85
C ALA A 186 -15.57 9.61 -36.21
N VAL A 187 -16.03 10.59 -36.99
CA VAL A 187 -16.31 11.94 -36.48
C VAL A 187 -17.65 11.93 -35.71
N SER A 188 -17.55 11.83 -34.38
CA SER A 188 -18.60 12.16 -33.39
C SER A 188 -20.03 11.71 -33.78
N SER A 189 -20.29 10.42 -33.64
CA SER A 189 -21.63 9.90 -33.42
C SER A 189 -22.10 10.23 -32.00
N GLY A 190 -23.29 10.83 -31.84
CA GLY A 190 -23.84 11.13 -30.52
C GLY A 190 -24.41 9.88 -29.85
N SER A 191 -23.56 9.08 -29.18
CA SER A 191 -24.04 8.04 -28.25
C SER A 191 -24.60 8.67 -26.97
N SER A 192 -25.58 8.01 -26.36
CA SER A 192 -26.13 8.35 -25.04
C SER A 192 -25.61 7.45 -23.92
N LYS A 193 -24.51 6.73 -24.18
CA LYS A 193 -23.89 5.76 -23.25
C LYS A 193 -22.40 6.01 -23.14
N PHE A 194 -21.82 5.57 -22.02
CA PHE A 194 -20.38 5.51 -21.84
C PHE A 194 -19.75 4.51 -22.82
N TRP A 195 -18.65 4.89 -23.49
CA TRP A 195 -17.99 4.07 -24.52
C TRP A 195 -17.59 2.67 -24.01
N TYR A 196 -17.25 2.55 -22.73
CA TYR A 196 -16.85 1.31 -22.07
C TYR A 196 -18.01 0.33 -21.80
N GLU A 197 -19.27 0.72 -22.07
CA GLU A 197 -20.40 -0.23 -22.12
C GLU A 197 -20.58 -0.84 -23.52
N GLU A 198 -20.18 -0.09 -24.56
CA GLU A 198 -20.50 -0.40 -25.95
C GLU A 198 -19.33 -1.01 -26.72
N ILE A 199 -18.08 -0.86 -26.25
CA ILE A 199 -16.87 -1.35 -26.91
C ILE A 199 -16.76 -2.88 -26.88
N GLU A 200 -15.94 -3.44 -27.76
CA GLU A 200 -15.67 -4.89 -27.77
C GLU A 200 -14.71 -5.25 -26.62
N HIS A 201 -15.16 -6.10 -25.68
CA HIS A 201 -14.32 -6.59 -24.59
C HIS A 201 -13.75 -7.98 -24.90
N ASN A 202 -12.69 -8.01 -25.72
CA ASN A 202 -11.88 -9.20 -26.02
C ASN A 202 -10.63 -9.30 -25.11
N GLY A 203 -10.81 -8.92 -23.84
CA GLY A 203 -9.82 -9.06 -22.77
C GLY A 203 -9.74 -10.49 -22.21
N GLN A 204 -8.55 -10.92 -21.76
CA GLN A 204 -8.28 -12.27 -21.25
C GLN A 204 -7.29 -12.26 -20.08
N SER A 205 -7.28 -13.33 -19.28
CA SER A 205 -6.21 -13.61 -18.30
C SER A 205 -5.20 -14.58 -18.92
N SER A 206 -4.09 -14.04 -19.44
CA SER A 206 -3.13 -14.70 -20.35
C SER A 206 -2.66 -16.07 -19.90
N PHE A 207 -2.34 -16.21 -18.61
CA PHE A 207 -1.62 -17.36 -18.06
C PHE A 207 -2.50 -18.45 -17.45
N LEU A 208 -3.82 -18.37 -17.61
CA LEU A 208 -4.72 -19.51 -17.37
C LEU A 208 -4.45 -20.63 -18.39
N VAL A 209 -4.62 -21.91 -18.01
CA VAL A 209 -4.65 -23.01 -18.99
C VAL A 209 -5.74 -22.76 -20.06
N PRO A 210 -5.51 -23.07 -21.36
CA PRO A 210 -6.37 -22.59 -22.44
C PRO A 210 -7.87 -22.87 -22.26
N GLY A 211 -8.25 -24.07 -21.82
CA GLY A 211 -9.65 -24.43 -21.59
C GLY A 211 -10.37 -23.59 -20.52
N TYR A 212 -9.64 -22.98 -19.58
CA TYR A 212 -10.19 -22.00 -18.63
C TYR A 212 -9.98 -20.55 -19.10
N ARG A 213 -8.84 -20.23 -19.71
CA ARG A 213 -8.56 -18.90 -20.32
C ARG A 213 -9.69 -18.49 -21.27
N ASP A 214 -10.02 -19.37 -22.21
CA ASP A 214 -11.00 -19.12 -23.28
C ASP A 214 -12.45 -19.07 -22.73
N ASN A 215 -12.63 -19.41 -21.45
CA ASN A 215 -13.91 -19.38 -20.72
C ASN A 215 -13.92 -18.38 -19.54
N TYR A 216 -12.88 -17.55 -19.38
CA TYR A 216 -12.77 -16.58 -18.29
C TYR A 216 -13.21 -15.18 -18.75
N LYS A 217 -14.30 -14.66 -18.18
CA LYS A 217 -14.73 -13.27 -18.42
C LYS A 217 -13.99 -12.31 -17.48
N VAL A 218 -13.20 -11.40 -18.04
CA VAL A 218 -12.61 -10.27 -17.29
C VAL A 218 -13.65 -9.16 -17.10
N PHE A 219 -14.18 -8.59 -18.18
CA PHE A 219 -15.30 -7.65 -18.14
C PHE A 219 -16.64 -8.36 -17.89
N ARG A 220 -17.49 -7.77 -17.04
CA ARG A 220 -18.73 -8.35 -16.54
C ARG A 220 -19.78 -7.25 -16.32
N ASN A 221 -20.79 -7.16 -17.18
CA ASN A 221 -21.90 -6.21 -17.00
C ASN A 221 -22.97 -6.84 -16.09
N VAL A 222 -23.23 -6.24 -14.92
CA VAL A 222 -24.12 -6.83 -13.91
C VAL A 222 -25.57 -6.98 -14.38
N VAL A 223 -26.04 -6.11 -15.28
CA VAL A 223 -27.41 -6.14 -15.80
C VAL A 223 -27.55 -7.17 -16.91
N THR A 224 -26.70 -7.12 -17.95
CA THR A 224 -26.85 -7.99 -19.13
C THR A 224 -26.41 -9.44 -18.89
N ASP A 225 -25.37 -9.65 -18.07
CA ASP A 225 -24.74 -10.95 -17.92
C ASP A 225 -25.19 -11.70 -16.66
N TYR A 226 -25.66 -10.96 -15.64
CA TYR A 226 -26.02 -11.50 -14.32
C TYR A 226 -27.46 -11.16 -13.87
N GLY A 227 -28.19 -10.33 -14.62
CA GLY A 227 -29.60 -10.02 -14.35
C GLY A 227 -29.85 -9.12 -13.13
N ALA A 228 -28.88 -8.29 -12.74
CA ALA A 228 -29.05 -7.30 -11.68
C ALA A 228 -30.10 -6.24 -12.06
N ASP A 229 -31.00 -5.91 -11.13
CA ASP A 229 -31.98 -4.84 -11.32
C ASP A 229 -31.37 -3.47 -11.04
N ASN A 230 -31.26 -2.63 -12.08
CA ASN A 230 -30.85 -1.23 -11.99
C ASN A 230 -32.02 -0.23 -11.92
N THR A 231 -33.27 -0.72 -11.84
CA THR A 231 -34.48 0.11 -11.73
C THR A 231 -34.91 0.40 -10.29
N GLY A 232 -34.31 -0.28 -9.31
CA GLY A 232 -34.57 -0.08 -7.89
C GLY A 232 -35.85 -0.73 -7.38
N GLN A 233 -36.33 -1.80 -8.02
CA GLN A 233 -37.57 -2.52 -7.65
C GLN A 233 -37.31 -3.83 -6.90
N SER A 234 -36.13 -4.44 -7.06
CA SER A 234 -35.75 -5.73 -6.48
C SER A 234 -34.27 -5.77 -6.07
N ASP A 235 -33.91 -6.74 -5.21
CA ASP A 235 -32.56 -6.88 -4.65
C ASP A 235 -31.56 -7.40 -5.69
N ALA A 236 -30.58 -6.56 -6.03
CA ALA A 236 -29.51 -6.84 -6.97
C ALA A 236 -28.25 -7.45 -6.30
N SER A 237 -28.18 -7.51 -4.97
CA SER A 237 -26.97 -7.92 -4.24
C SER A 237 -26.44 -9.30 -4.68
N SER A 238 -27.33 -10.28 -4.84
CA SER A 238 -26.97 -11.63 -5.28
C SER A 238 -26.41 -11.69 -6.70
N ALA A 239 -26.93 -10.88 -7.62
CA ALA A 239 -26.46 -10.80 -9.00
C ALA A 239 -25.10 -10.09 -9.10
N ILE A 240 -24.92 -8.98 -8.38
CA ILE A 240 -23.65 -8.25 -8.31
C ILE A 240 -22.58 -9.11 -7.62
N GLN A 241 -22.90 -9.81 -6.53
CA GLN A 241 -21.95 -10.71 -5.87
C GLN A 241 -21.60 -11.93 -6.75
N LYS A 242 -22.53 -12.45 -7.56
CA LYS A 242 -22.19 -13.47 -8.57
C LYS A 242 -21.23 -12.89 -9.62
N ALA A 243 -21.44 -11.66 -10.10
CA ALA A 243 -20.53 -11.00 -11.03
C ALA A 243 -19.12 -10.85 -10.44
N ILE A 244 -19.00 -10.47 -9.16
CA ILE A 244 -17.72 -10.40 -8.44
C ILE A 244 -17.07 -11.79 -8.29
N ARG A 245 -17.85 -12.83 -8.01
CA ARG A 245 -17.37 -14.17 -7.63
C ARG A 245 -17.01 -15.09 -8.81
N ASP A 246 -17.65 -14.93 -9.98
CA ASP A 246 -17.58 -15.90 -11.09
C ASP A 246 -16.14 -16.26 -11.50
N GLY A 247 -15.89 -17.56 -11.70
CA GLY A 247 -14.64 -18.10 -12.25
C GLY A 247 -14.71 -18.34 -13.76
N PRO A 248 -13.75 -19.08 -14.34
CA PRO A 248 -13.89 -19.62 -15.67
C PRO A 248 -14.96 -20.73 -15.70
N SER A 249 -15.69 -20.87 -16.80
CA SER A 249 -16.73 -21.91 -16.93
C SER A 249 -16.16 -23.32 -16.68
N GLY A 250 -16.77 -24.04 -15.73
CA GLY A 250 -16.33 -25.38 -15.32
C GLY A 250 -15.07 -25.42 -14.44
N GLY A 251 -14.52 -24.28 -14.04
CA GLY A 251 -13.38 -24.16 -13.14
C GLY A 251 -13.72 -23.54 -11.77
N PRO A 252 -12.70 -23.20 -10.96
CA PRO A 252 -12.87 -22.69 -9.60
C PRO A 252 -13.38 -21.24 -9.57
N ALA A 253 -14.25 -20.90 -8.62
CA ALA A 253 -14.64 -19.52 -8.35
C ALA A 253 -13.49 -18.69 -7.74
N ARG A 254 -13.59 -17.36 -7.78
CA ARG A 254 -12.50 -16.46 -7.34
C ARG A 254 -12.17 -16.56 -5.84
N ASP A 255 -13.15 -16.93 -5.01
CA ASP A 255 -12.99 -17.19 -3.58
C ASP A 255 -12.33 -18.53 -3.24
N GLU A 256 -12.12 -19.43 -4.21
CA GLU A 256 -11.51 -20.75 -4.00
C GLU A 256 -9.97 -20.73 -3.99
N LYS A 257 -9.34 -19.56 -4.21
CA LYS A 257 -7.87 -19.36 -4.13
C LYS A 257 -7.05 -20.29 -5.05
N ALA A 258 -7.42 -20.33 -6.34
CA ALA A 258 -6.84 -21.23 -7.33
C ALA A 258 -6.17 -20.52 -8.54
N MET A 259 -6.24 -19.19 -8.62
CA MET A 259 -5.91 -18.41 -9.82
C MET A 259 -4.87 -17.30 -9.55
N GLY A 260 -4.04 -17.48 -8.51
CA GLY A 260 -3.10 -16.45 -8.09
C GLY A 260 -3.79 -15.20 -7.52
N SER A 261 -3.00 -14.14 -7.38
CA SER A 261 -3.49 -12.77 -7.20
C SER A 261 -3.63 -12.05 -8.55
N THR A 262 -2.85 -12.44 -9.56
CA THR A 262 -2.79 -11.75 -10.85
C THR A 262 -3.55 -12.47 -11.96
N GLY A 263 -3.82 -13.77 -11.82
CA GLY A 263 -4.53 -14.58 -12.81
C GLY A 263 -6.06 -14.43 -12.83
N GLN A 264 -6.64 -13.64 -11.93
CA GLN A 264 -8.10 -13.49 -11.77
C GLN A 264 -8.63 -12.04 -11.69
N PRO A 265 -8.28 -11.15 -12.65
CA PRO A 265 -8.87 -9.82 -12.75
C PRO A 265 -10.36 -9.89 -13.09
N ALA A 266 -11.20 -9.11 -12.42
CA ALA A 266 -12.63 -9.03 -12.69
C ALA A 266 -13.11 -7.57 -12.66
N ILE A 267 -13.54 -7.07 -13.81
CA ILE A 267 -14.04 -5.71 -13.98
C ILE A 267 -15.56 -5.77 -14.04
N ILE A 268 -16.18 -5.28 -12.98
CA ILE A 268 -17.61 -5.33 -12.74
C ILE A 268 -18.19 -4.01 -13.19
N TYR A 269 -18.81 -3.99 -14.36
CA TYR A 269 -19.43 -2.78 -14.90
C TYR A 269 -20.89 -2.66 -14.45
N LEU A 270 -21.23 -1.49 -13.93
CA LEU A 270 -22.56 -1.12 -13.48
C LEU A 270 -23.12 0.00 -14.37
N PRO A 271 -24.02 -0.31 -15.32
CA PRO A 271 -24.83 0.69 -16.02
C PRO A 271 -25.54 1.63 -15.04
N GLY A 272 -25.75 2.89 -15.43
CA GLY A 272 -26.44 3.87 -14.60
C GLY A 272 -27.84 3.41 -14.15
N GLY A 273 -28.20 3.73 -12.90
CA GLY A 273 -29.45 3.28 -12.27
C GLY A 273 -29.38 3.22 -10.74
N THR A 274 -30.40 2.63 -10.12
CA THR A 274 -30.43 2.32 -8.68
C THR A 274 -30.50 0.82 -8.48
N TYR A 275 -29.53 0.27 -7.76
CA TYR A 275 -29.47 -1.14 -7.38
C TYR A 275 -29.82 -1.23 -5.89
N LEU A 276 -30.92 -1.92 -5.56
CA LEU A 276 -31.20 -2.23 -4.17
C LEU A 276 -30.28 -3.35 -3.69
N LEU A 277 -29.77 -3.24 -2.47
CA LEU A 277 -28.95 -4.25 -1.83
C LEU A 277 -29.61 -4.69 -0.53
N GLY A 278 -29.94 -5.99 -0.42
CA GLY A 278 -30.37 -6.65 0.81
C GLY A 278 -29.22 -7.19 1.67
N ALA A 279 -28.03 -7.36 1.09
CA ALA A 279 -26.84 -7.90 1.74
C ALA A 279 -25.55 -7.19 1.27
N ALA A 280 -24.49 -7.31 2.06
CA ALA A 280 -23.18 -6.75 1.79
C ALA A 280 -22.48 -7.40 0.58
N LEU A 281 -21.69 -6.62 -0.15
CA LEU A 281 -20.83 -7.07 -1.24
C LEU A 281 -19.39 -7.31 -0.73
N GLN A 282 -18.81 -8.46 -1.09
CA GLN A 282 -17.44 -8.87 -0.74
C GLN A 282 -16.57 -8.80 -2.00
N LEU A 283 -15.51 -7.98 -1.98
CA LEU A 283 -14.53 -7.91 -3.08
C LEU A 283 -13.36 -8.87 -2.85
N TYR A 284 -12.66 -9.23 -3.93
CA TYR A 284 -11.45 -10.06 -3.90
C TYR A 284 -10.30 -9.32 -4.63
N ILE A 285 -9.03 -9.73 -4.44
CA ILE A 285 -7.90 -9.13 -5.17
C ILE A 285 -8.13 -9.22 -6.69
N GLY A 286 -7.84 -8.13 -7.41
CA GLY A 286 -8.12 -7.98 -8.83
C GLY A 286 -9.56 -7.59 -9.17
N THR A 287 -10.41 -7.22 -8.18
CA THR A 287 -11.79 -6.76 -8.45
C THR A 287 -11.84 -5.24 -8.62
N VAL A 288 -12.39 -4.77 -9.73
CA VAL A 288 -12.64 -3.34 -9.96
C VAL A 288 -14.10 -3.11 -10.31
N LEU A 289 -14.81 -2.33 -9.48
CA LEU A 289 -16.16 -1.86 -9.78
C LEU A 289 -16.08 -0.58 -10.61
N ILE A 290 -16.75 -0.52 -11.76
CA ILE A 290 -16.81 0.67 -12.62
C ILE A 290 -18.27 1.01 -12.90
N GLY A 291 -18.73 2.14 -12.40
CA GLY A 291 -20.01 2.74 -12.80
C GLY A 291 -19.91 3.58 -14.07
N ASP A 292 -21.04 3.76 -14.75
CA ASP A 292 -21.20 4.78 -15.79
C ASP A 292 -20.89 6.19 -15.22
N PRO A 293 -19.84 6.90 -15.70
CA PRO A 293 -19.49 8.22 -15.18
C PRO A 293 -20.49 9.31 -15.59
N THR A 294 -21.29 9.09 -16.62
CA THR A 294 -22.31 10.05 -17.10
C THR A 294 -23.59 10.00 -16.26
N ASN A 295 -23.85 8.86 -15.61
CA ASN A 295 -24.96 8.65 -14.69
C ASN A 295 -24.55 7.68 -13.56
N PRO A 296 -23.75 8.13 -12.56
CA PRO A 296 -23.17 7.26 -11.53
C PRO A 296 -24.19 6.37 -10.81
N PRO A 297 -24.08 5.03 -10.94
CA PRO A 297 -25.03 4.09 -10.33
C PRO A 297 -25.05 4.16 -8.80
N ILE A 298 -26.27 4.05 -8.24
CA ILE A 298 -26.53 4.11 -6.81
C ILE A 298 -26.69 2.69 -6.26
N LEU A 299 -25.81 2.30 -5.34
CA LEU A 299 -25.89 1.07 -4.54
C LEU A 299 -26.59 1.40 -3.21
N LYS A 300 -27.89 1.06 -3.10
CA LYS A 300 -28.77 1.50 -2.01
C LYS A 300 -29.12 0.36 -1.06
N ALA A 301 -28.71 0.47 0.20
CA ALA A 301 -29.07 -0.49 1.24
C ALA A 301 -30.58 -0.41 1.58
N THR A 302 -31.26 -1.55 1.60
CA THR A 302 -32.70 -1.64 1.90
C THR A 302 -33.00 -1.73 3.41
N PRO A 303 -34.18 -1.31 3.88
CA PRO A 303 -34.64 -1.64 5.23
C PRO A 303 -34.55 -3.15 5.49
N GLY A 304 -33.88 -3.54 6.59
CA GLY A 304 -33.59 -4.96 6.89
C GLY A 304 -32.30 -5.52 6.29
N PHE A 305 -31.41 -4.66 5.76
CA PHE A 305 -30.08 -5.00 5.27
C PHE A 305 -29.28 -5.92 6.20
N SER A 306 -28.60 -6.92 5.63
CA SER A 306 -27.76 -7.88 6.36
C SER A 306 -26.26 -7.61 6.17
N GLY A 307 -25.65 -6.93 7.13
CA GLY A 307 -24.21 -6.66 7.22
C GLY A 307 -23.91 -5.39 8.03
N ASP A 308 -22.63 -5.15 8.33
CA ASP A 308 -22.08 -3.92 8.93
C ASP A 308 -21.40 -2.99 7.91
N HIS A 309 -21.38 -3.39 6.63
CA HIS A 309 -20.92 -2.63 5.46
C HIS A 309 -21.87 -2.78 4.28
N ILE A 310 -21.96 -1.79 3.38
CA ILE A 310 -22.54 -2.01 2.05
C ILE A 310 -21.53 -2.77 1.17
N ILE A 311 -20.26 -2.37 1.21
CA ILE A 311 -19.14 -3.06 0.55
C ILE A 311 -18.02 -3.31 1.55
N TYR A 312 -17.56 -4.56 1.63
CA TYR A 312 -16.33 -4.96 2.29
C TYR A 312 -15.26 -5.17 1.21
N ALA A 313 -14.39 -4.17 1.01
CA ALA A 313 -13.43 -4.16 -0.10
C ALA A 313 -12.10 -4.86 0.20
N LYS A 314 -11.96 -5.48 1.38
CA LYS A 314 -10.80 -6.29 1.73
C LYS A 314 -11.06 -7.75 1.35
N ASP A 315 -10.15 -8.35 0.58
CA ASP A 315 -10.11 -9.80 0.37
C ASP A 315 -9.77 -10.51 1.70
N PRO A 316 -10.66 -11.36 2.23
CA PRO A 316 -10.50 -12.00 3.55
C PRO A 316 -9.39 -13.06 3.58
N ASN A 317 -8.79 -13.37 2.43
CA ASN A 317 -7.68 -14.31 2.32
C ASN A 317 -6.34 -13.69 2.72
N PHE A 318 -6.27 -12.36 2.80
CA PHE A 318 -5.04 -11.58 2.92
C PHE A 318 -5.08 -10.64 4.13
N GLY A 319 -3.89 -10.25 4.61
CA GLY A 319 -3.75 -9.10 5.50
C GLY A 319 -4.07 -7.79 4.78
N GLY A 320 -4.39 -6.73 5.52
CA GLY A 320 -4.62 -5.41 4.92
C GLY A 320 -3.40 -4.90 4.14
N THR A 321 -2.19 -5.15 4.66
CA THR A 321 -0.88 -4.78 4.07
C THR A 321 -0.57 -5.39 2.70
N ILE A 322 -1.26 -6.47 2.30
CA ILE A 322 -1.05 -7.16 1.01
C ILE A 322 -2.36 -7.32 0.20
N ASN A 323 -3.36 -6.47 0.50
CA ASN A 323 -4.56 -6.33 -0.32
C ASN A 323 -4.30 -5.31 -1.45
N PHE A 324 -3.86 -5.80 -2.60
CA PHE A 324 -3.56 -4.99 -3.80
C PHE A 324 -4.65 -5.13 -4.88
N TYR A 325 -4.60 -4.28 -5.92
CA TYR A 325 -5.39 -4.41 -7.15
C TYR A 325 -6.93 -4.43 -6.96
N ILE A 326 -7.44 -3.60 -6.06
CA ILE A 326 -8.88 -3.40 -5.82
C ILE A 326 -9.26 -1.96 -6.16
N GLY A 327 -10.42 -1.74 -6.79
CA GLY A 327 -10.84 -0.41 -7.22
C GLY A 327 -12.36 -0.21 -7.24
N ILE A 328 -12.80 1.04 -7.02
CA ILE A 328 -14.18 1.48 -7.20
C ILE A 328 -14.15 2.84 -7.91
N LYS A 329 -14.79 2.93 -9.08
CA LYS A 329 -14.86 4.14 -9.90
C LYS A 329 -16.33 4.51 -10.19
N ASN A 330 -16.70 5.78 -10.06
CA ASN A 330 -17.99 6.36 -10.47
C ASN A 330 -19.25 5.75 -9.82
N ILE A 331 -19.24 5.48 -8.51
CA ILE A 331 -20.34 4.77 -7.82
C ILE A 331 -20.84 5.57 -6.61
N VAL A 332 -22.13 5.52 -6.32
CA VAL A 332 -22.72 6.15 -5.12
C VAL A 332 -23.19 5.08 -4.15
N LEU A 333 -22.67 5.10 -2.91
CA LEU A 333 -23.15 4.27 -1.82
C LEU A 333 -24.22 5.02 -1.03
N ASP A 334 -25.41 4.43 -0.88
CA ASP A 334 -26.56 5.08 -0.26
C ASP A 334 -27.12 4.25 0.90
N SER A 335 -27.01 4.81 2.11
CA SER A 335 -27.50 4.25 3.36
C SER A 335 -28.74 4.96 3.91
N THR A 336 -29.33 5.91 3.18
CA THR A 336 -30.48 6.72 3.63
C THR A 336 -31.78 5.91 3.80
N GLY A 337 -31.79 4.64 3.36
CA GLY A 337 -32.87 3.68 3.63
C GLY A 337 -32.77 2.94 4.97
N LEU A 338 -31.72 3.18 5.76
CA LEU A 338 -31.49 2.54 7.06
C LEU A 338 -31.82 3.48 8.22
N ASP A 339 -32.07 2.91 9.40
CA ASP A 339 -32.34 3.66 10.63
C ASP A 339 -31.09 4.44 11.08
N SER A 340 -31.23 5.75 11.31
CA SER A 340 -30.11 6.63 11.67
C SER A 340 -29.43 6.28 13.00
N THR A 341 -30.06 5.47 13.85
CA THR A 341 -29.48 4.97 15.10
C THR A 341 -28.58 3.74 14.91
N LEU A 342 -28.58 3.12 13.72
CA LEU A 342 -27.75 1.98 13.39
C LEU A 342 -26.27 2.39 13.24
N SER A 343 -25.37 1.70 13.92
CA SER A 343 -23.93 1.77 13.63
C SER A 343 -23.66 1.02 12.33
N MET A 344 -23.52 1.74 11.23
CA MET A 344 -23.38 1.19 9.87
C MET A 344 -22.22 1.85 9.14
N ASN A 345 -21.29 1.06 8.60
CA ASN A 345 -20.29 1.55 7.65
C ASN A 345 -20.86 1.45 6.23
N LEU A 346 -20.45 2.32 5.29
CA LEU A 346 -20.81 2.14 3.88
C LEU A 346 -19.73 1.32 3.16
N LEU A 347 -18.45 1.66 3.36
CA LEU A 347 -17.30 1.00 2.75
C LEU A 347 -16.23 0.65 3.79
N ASP A 348 -15.84 -0.62 3.90
CA ASP A 348 -14.47 -0.92 4.36
C ASP A 348 -13.50 -0.75 3.19
N TRP A 349 -12.37 -0.09 3.44
CA TRP A 349 -11.27 0.07 2.49
C TRP A 349 -9.92 -0.29 3.13
N THR A 350 -9.89 -1.40 3.86
CA THR A 350 -8.69 -1.92 4.53
C THR A 350 -7.76 -2.63 3.52
N VAL A 351 -7.19 -1.83 2.61
CA VAL A 351 -6.38 -2.26 1.45
C VAL A 351 -5.12 -1.41 1.29
N SER A 352 -4.17 -1.81 0.45
CA SER A 352 -2.82 -1.21 0.35
C SER A 352 -2.48 -0.66 -1.05
N GLN A 353 -1.22 -0.75 -1.49
CA GLN A 353 -0.74 -0.17 -2.75
C GLN A 353 -1.50 -0.69 -4.00
N ALA A 354 -1.46 0.09 -5.09
CA ALA A 354 -2.23 -0.15 -6.33
C ALA A 354 -3.71 -0.47 -6.08
N THR A 355 -4.36 0.36 -5.27
CA THR A 355 -5.82 0.42 -5.12
C THR A 355 -6.33 1.83 -5.42
N GLN A 356 -7.59 2.00 -5.78
CA GLN A 356 -8.14 3.31 -6.14
C GLN A 356 -9.64 3.47 -5.83
N LEU A 357 -9.99 4.55 -5.13
CA LEU A 357 -11.33 5.15 -5.17
C LEU A 357 -11.29 6.40 -6.04
N ALA A 358 -12.16 6.48 -7.05
CA ALA A 358 -12.28 7.65 -7.93
C ALA A 358 -13.76 8.00 -8.16
N ASN A 359 -14.17 9.25 -7.88
CA ASN A 359 -15.56 9.70 -8.08
C ASN A 359 -16.59 8.78 -7.38
N VAL A 360 -16.38 8.52 -6.08
CA VAL A 360 -17.27 7.69 -5.23
C VAL A 360 -18.01 8.58 -4.23
N GLY A 361 -19.34 8.46 -4.23
CA GLY A 361 -20.23 9.24 -3.37
C GLY A 361 -20.77 8.45 -2.18
N PHE A 362 -21.02 9.14 -1.06
CA PHE A 362 -21.52 8.54 0.17
C PHE A 362 -22.73 9.33 0.70
N ASN A 363 -23.92 8.76 0.57
CA ASN A 363 -25.16 9.32 1.10
C ASN A 363 -25.54 8.64 2.43
N MET A 364 -25.55 9.41 3.51
CA MET A 364 -25.90 9.00 4.86
C MET A 364 -27.02 9.89 5.43
N PRO A 365 -27.88 9.38 6.33
CA PRO A 365 -28.82 10.24 7.03
C PRO A 365 -28.06 11.29 7.86
N PRO A 366 -28.48 12.58 7.86
CA PRO A 366 -27.92 13.58 8.76
C PRO A 366 -28.06 13.18 10.23
N ALA A 367 -27.05 13.48 11.04
CA ALA A 367 -26.99 13.14 12.48
C ALA A 367 -27.18 11.64 12.82
N SER A 368 -26.90 10.74 11.87
CA SER A 368 -26.90 9.28 12.11
C SER A 368 -25.61 8.79 12.77
N GLN A 369 -25.59 7.53 13.18
CA GLN A 369 -24.40 6.78 13.60
C GLN A 369 -23.64 6.13 12.42
N HIS A 370 -23.93 6.52 11.18
CA HIS A 370 -23.30 5.93 10.00
C HIS A 370 -21.88 6.47 9.79
N VAL A 371 -21.02 5.67 9.15
CA VAL A 371 -19.64 5.99 8.76
C VAL A 371 -19.47 5.77 7.26
N GLY A 372 -18.98 6.76 6.51
CA GLY A 372 -18.83 6.64 5.06
C GLY A 372 -17.77 5.60 4.66
N LEU A 373 -16.53 5.84 5.04
CA LEU A 373 -15.41 4.92 4.82
C LEU A 373 -14.70 4.60 6.13
N THR A 374 -14.30 3.33 6.30
CA THR A 374 -13.51 2.84 7.43
C THR A 374 -12.33 2.01 6.94
N THR A 375 -11.22 2.01 7.69
CA THR A 375 -10.04 1.15 7.42
C THR A 375 -9.62 0.39 8.70
N GLN A 376 -10.59 0.11 9.57
CA GLN A 376 -10.35 -0.37 10.94
C GLN A 376 -10.30 -1.90 11.08
N TYR A 377 -10.49 -2.64 10.00
CA TYR A 377 -10.67 -4.10 10.05
C TYR A 377 -9.35 -4.89 9.96
N ASP A 378 -8.23 -4.21 9.73
CA ASP A 378 -6.85 -4.71 9.78
C ASP A 378 -5.85 -3.55 9.67
N TYR A 379 -4.56 -3.82 9.89
CA TYR A 379 -3.49 -2.88 9.54
C TYR A 379 -3.22 -2.89 8.02
N ASN A 380 -3.02 -1.71 7.42
CA ASN A 380 -2.97 -1.50 5.97
C ASN A 380 -1.96 -0.39 5.57
N SER A 381 -1.61 -0.35 4.28
CA SER A 381 -0.54 0.46 3.68
C SER A 381 -0.98 1.11 2.36
N ASN A 382 -2.09 1.85 2.36
CA ASN A 382 -2.57 2.48 1.13
C ASN A 382 -1.69 3.68 0.73
N ILE A 383 -1.58 4.03 -0.55
CA ILE A 383 -0.89 5.27 -0.97
C ILE A 383 -1.91 6.33 -1.39
N ILE A 384 -2.93 5.95 -2.17
CA ILE A 384 -4.06 6.83 -2.50
C ILE A 384 -5.36 6.20 -2.04
N LEU A 385 -5.90 6.75 -0.96
CA LEU A 385 -7.22 6.38 -0.51
C LEU A 385 -8.29 6.91 -1.48
N GLN A 386 -8.13 8.15 -1.97
CA GLN A 386 -9.25 8.93 -2.52
C GLN A 386 -8.88 9.94 -3.60
N ASN A 387 -9.61 9.87 -4.72
CA ASN A 387 -9.71 10.92 -5.74
C ASN A 387 -11.17 11.38 -5.89
N ASP A 388 -11.44 12.66 -5.64
CA ASP A 388 -12.71 13.31 -6.01
C ASP A 388 -13.95 12.70 -5.32
N LEU A 389 -13.85 12.35 -4.03
CA LEU A 389 -14.93 11.73 -3.26
C LEU A 389 -15.82 12.75 -2.55
N TRP A 390 -17.07 12.38 -2.24
CA TRP A 390 -18.01 13.26 -1.55
C TRP A 390 -18.88 12.56 -0.52
N PHE A 391 -19.04 13.17 0.65
CA PHE A 391 -19.73 12.62 1.82
C PHE A 391 -20.85 13.55 2.30
N ASN A 392 -22.09 13.06 2.25
CA ASN A 392 -23.29 13.77 2.68
C ASN A 392 -23.87 13.13 3.96
N GLY A 393 -23.98 13.90 5.04
CA GLY A 393 -24.53 13.43 6.33
C GLY A 393 -23.59 12.51 7.12
N GLY A 394 -24.13 11.70 8.02
CA GLY A 394 -23.36 10.71 8.81
C GLY A 394 -22.72 11.23 10.10
N SER A 395 -22.25 10.31 10.93
CA SER A 395 -21.41 10.63 12.09
C SER A 395 -20.00 10.99 11.66
N ILE A 396 -19.40 10.17 10.81
CA ILE A 396 -18.01 10.27 10.36
C ILE A 396 -17.99 10.10 8.84
N GLY A 397 -17.36 11.02 8.11
CA GLY A 397 -17.07 10.81 6.69
C GLY A 397 -16.10 9.64 6.50
N MET A 398 -14.92 9.74 7.13
CA MET A 398 -13.85 8.73 7.05
C MET A 398 -13.22 8.42 8.41
N LYS A 399 -12.98 7.14 8.71
CA LYS A 399 -12.37 6.67 9.95
C LYS A 399 -11.10 5.85 9.68
N LEU A 400 -9.94 6.50 9.71
CA LEU A 400 -8.66 5.95 9.26
C LEU A 400 -7.84 5.28 10.39
N SER A 401 -7.11 4.24 10.03
CA SER A 401 -6.12 3.51 10.83
C SER A 401 -5.29 2.62 9.88
N GLY A 402 -3.96 2.57 10.05
CA GLY A 402 -3.01 2.03 9.08
C GLY A 402 -1.69 2.82 9.06
N GLN A 403 -0.91 2.67 7.99
CA GLN A 403 0.38 3.37 7.81
C GLN A 403 0.19 4.78 7.22
N GLN A 404 -0.24 4.93 5.96
CA GLN A 404 -0.28 6.22 5.27
C GLN A 404 -1.45 6.35 4.29
N TRP A 405 -1.78 7.59 3.86
CA TRP A 405 -2.75 7.88 2.79
C TRP A 405 -2.56 9.29 2.20
N VAL A 406 -2.78 9.41 0.89
CA VAL A 406 -3.14 10.66 0.20
C VAL A 406 -4.64 10.68 -0.09
N ILE A 407 -5.27 11.82 0.19
CA ILE A 407 -6.70 12.09 -0.01
C ILE A 407 -6.83 13.40 -0.79
N LYS A 408 -7.33 13.32 -2.03
CA LYS A 408 -7.35 14.43 -2.99
C LYS A 408 -8.77 14.87 -3.35
N ASN A 409 -9.02 16.17 -3.24
CA ASN A 409 -10.26 16.85 -3.67
C ASN A 409 -11.55 16.25 -3.06
N THR A 410 -11.48 15.81 -1.80
CA THR A 410 -12.62 15.21 -1.09
C THR A 410 -13.51 16.27 -0.43
N VAL A 411 -14.83 16.11 -0.54
CA VAL A 411 -15.84 17.05 0.00
C VAL A 411 -16.66 16.39 1.13
N PHE A 412 -16.85 17.10 2.24
CA PHE A 412 -17.68 16.70 3.38
C PHE A 412 -18.76 17.75 3.64
N ALA A 413 -20.03 17.32 3.69
CA ALA A 413 -21.18 18.17 3.90
C ALA A 413 -22.16 17.54 4.91
N GLY A 414 -22.34 18.16 6.07
CA GLY A 414 -23.28 17.66 7.09
C GLY A 414 -22.79 16.45 7.91
N THR A 415 -21.53 16.04 7.73
CA THR A 415 -20.85 15.06 8.61
C THR A 415 -20.61 15.65 9.99
N THR A 416 -20.79 14.88 11.07
CA THR A 416 -20.44 15.38 12.42
C THR A 416 -18.92 15.58 12.53
N THR A 417 -18.14 14.58 12.13
CA THR A 417 -16.69 14.69 11.89
C THR A 417 -16.39 14.34 10.43
N GLY A 418 -15.62 15.16 9.72
CA GLY A 418 -15.22 14.85 8.34
C GLY A 418 -14.29 13.63 8.27
N ILE A 419 -13.09 13.76 8.86
CA ILE A 419 -12.07 12.70 8.91
C ILE A 419 -11.61 12.47 10.35
N VAL A 420 -11.57 11.21 10.79
CA VAL A 420 -10.76 10.77 11.95
C VAL A 420 -9.44 10.22 11.39
N ALA A 421 -8.36 10.95 11.64
CA ALA A 421 -7.05 10.81 11.02
C ALA A 421 -6.10 9.94 11.88
N GLY A 422 -6.41 8.65 12.02
CA GLY A 422 -5.55 7.68 12.68
C GLY A 422 -4.52 7.05 11.73
N GLY A 423 -3.25 7.01 12.11
CA GLY A 423 -2.16 6.38 11.34
C GLY A 423 -0.84 7.17 11.37
N THR A 424 0.12 6.79 10.52
CA THR A 424 1.49 7.34 10.54
C THR A 424 1.65 8.59 9.69
N ASP A 425 1.25 8.62 8.42
CA ASP A 425 1.34 9.84 7.58
C ASP A 425 0.11 10.09 6.71
N ILE A 426 -0.49 11.26 6.83
CA ILE A 426 -1.77 11.59 6.18
C ILE A 426 -1.64 12.90 5.42
N ILE A 427 -1.91 12.90 4.11
CA ILE A 427 -2.03 14.13 3.32
C ILE A 427 -3.46 14.36 2.85
N LEU A 428 -3.96 15.57 3.10
CA LEU A 428 -5.21 16.09 2.56
C LEU A 428 -4.92 17.21 1.56
N LEU A 429 -5.24 17.00 0.27
CA LEU A 429 -4.96 17.95 -0.81
C LEU A 429 -6.26 18.50 -1.41
N GLY A 430 -6.55 19.78 -1.18
CA GLY A 430 -7.71 20.48 -1.77
C GLY A 430 -9.07 20.11 -1.17
N CYS A 431 -9.11 19.45 -0.01
CA CYS A 431 -10.33 18.95 0.62
C CYS A 431 -11.23 20.07 1.17
N GLN A 432 -12.54 19.83 1.23
CA GLN A 432 -13.55 20.85 1.57
C GLN A 432 -14.49 20.32 2.66
N PHE A 433 -14.67 21.07 3.74
CA PHE A 433 -15.43 20.65 4.93
C PHE A 433 -16.52 21.69 5.24
N SER A 434 -17.78 21.26 5.33
CA SER A 434 -18.92 22.17 5.51
C SER A 434 -20.00 21.65 6.45
N ASN A 435 -20.53 22.57 7.28
CA ASN A 435 -21.72 22.36 8.12
C ASN A 435 -21.61 21.13 9.06
N GLY A 436 -20.52 21.05 9.83
CA GLY A 436 -20.20 19.93 10.71
C GLY A 436 -19.66 20.40 12.06
N LYS A 437 -19.31 19.47 12.95
CA LYS A 437 -18.64 19.83 14.22
C LYS A 437 -17.14 19.99 14.02
N THR A 438 -16.50 18.93 13.54
CA THR A 438 -15.06 18.83 13.35
C THR A 438 -14.75 18.55 11.88
N GLY A 439 -13.84 19.31 11.28
CA GLY A 439 -13.32 18.95 9.95
C GLY A 439 -12.46 17.68 10.04
N ILE A 440 -11.37 17.77 10.79
CA ILE A 440 -10.35 16.73 10.94
C ILE A 440 -10.07 16.50 12.43
N ASP A 441 -10.20 15.26 12.88
CA ASP A 441 -9.73 14.80 14.19
C ASP A 441 -8.37 14.12 14.04
N ALA A 442 -7.30 14.84 14.38
CA ALA A 442 -5.92 14.39 14.29
C ALA A 442 -5.42 13.74 15.59
N THR A 443 -6.27 13.49 16.59
CA THR A 443 -5.84 12.93 17.89
C THR A 443 -5.20 11.55 17.78
N GLY A 444 -5.52 10.79 16.73
CA GLY A 444 -4.95 9.47 16.42
C GLY A 444 -3.73 9.46 15.49
N THR A 445 -3.26 10.62 15.02
CA THR A 445 -2.09 10.69 14.11
C THR A 445 -0.79 10.45 14.89
N SER A 446 -0.04 9.40 14.56
CA SER A 446 1.18 8.96 15.26
C SER A 446 2.48 9.53 14.67
N GLY A 447 2.50 9.81 13.37
CA GLY A 447 3.57 10.52 12.66
C GLY A 447 3.14 11.95 12.31
N SER A 448 2.80 12.22 11.04
CA SER A 448 2.37 13.54 10.54
C SER A 448 0.97 13.57 9.91
N LEU A 449 0.36 14.75 9.99
CA LEU A 449 -0.80 15.16 9.19
C LEU A 449 -0.46 16.44 8.44
N THR A 450 -0.53 16.38 7.11
CA THR A 450 -0.28 17.50 6.21
C THR A 450 -1.58 17.88 5.50
N VAL A 451 -1.96 19.15 5.53
CA VAL A 451 -3.19 19.66 4.91
C VAL A 451 -2.83 20.83 4.00
N ILE A 452 -3.19 20.72 2.73
CA ILE A 452 -2.79 21.63 1.66
C ILE A 452 -4.04 22.11 0.93
N ASP A 453 -4.14 23.41 0.65
CA ASP A 453 -5.13 24.04 -0.24
C ASP A 453 -6.61 23.76 0.13
N SER A 454 -6.85 23.36 1.38
CA SER A 454 -8.14 22.87 1.86
C SER A 454 -8.97 23.98 2.52
N SER A 455 -10.29 23.78 2.67
CA SER A 455 -11.18 24.82 3.19
C SER A 455 -12.26 24.31 4.15
N GLY A 456 -12.59 25.12 5.17
CA GLY A 456 -13.63 24.86 6.17
C GLY A 456 -14.66 25.99 6.26
N SER A 457 -15.95 25.64 6.36
CA SER A 457 -17.03 26.60 6.59
C SER A 457 -18.12 26.03 7.51
N GLY A 458 -18.58 26.82 8.48
CA GLY A 458 -19.59 26.37 9.44
C GLY A 458 -19.16 25.14 10.25
N LEU A 459 -17.96 25.22 10.86
CA LEU A 459 -17.38 24.19 11.75
C LEU A 459 -17.18 24.77 13.16
N GLU A 460 -17.26 23.95 14.21
CA GLU A 460 -16.78 24.34 15.55
C GLU A 460 -15.25 24.40 15.59
N SER A 461 -14.57 23.50 14.87
CA SER A 461 -13.12 23.55 14.62
C SER A 461 -12.77 22.82 13.31
N PHE A 462 -11.92 23.43 12.48
CA PHE A 462 -11.42 22.78 11.26
C PHE A 462 -10.53 21.59 11.58
N LEU A 463 -9.55 21.74 12.47
CA LEU A 463 -8.71 20.66 12.98
C LEU A 463 -8.74 20.64 14.51
N ILE A 464 -8.89 19.45 15.10
CA ILE A 464 -8.65 19.18 16.52
C ILE A 464 -7.46 18.21 16.68
N SER A 465 -6.64 18.40 17.71
CA SER A 465 -5.64 17.39 18.13
C SER A 465 -5.35 17.43 19.63
N SER A 466 -4.60 16.44 20.09
CA SER A 466 -4.00 16.37 21.42
C SER A 466 -2.67 17.16 21.46
N THR A 467 -2.06 17.25 22.65
CA THR A 467 -0.74 17.86 22.86
C THR A 467 0.29 16.84 23.37
N PRO A 468 0.66 15.82 22.56
CA PRO A 468 1.63 14.81 22.97
C PRO A 468 3.06 15.37 23.11
N ASN A 469 3.85 14.70 23.94
CA ASN A 469 5.28 14.95 24.11
C ASN A 469 6.08 14.08 23.13
N GLY A 470 6.52 14.63 22.01
CA GLY A 470 7.29 13.91 21.00
C GLY A 470 7.30 14.64 19.66
N ALA A 471 7.98 14.07 18.66
CA ALA A 471 7.97 14.56 17.28
C ALA A 471 6.69 14.12 16.54
N GLY A 472 6.14 12.96 16.92
CA GLY A 472 4.88 12.42 16.42
C GLY A 472 3.67 13.29 16.78
N ASN A 473 2.61 13.13 15.98
CA ASN A 473 1.52 14.11 15.87
C ASN A 473 2.00 15.47 15.35
N ALA A 474 2.92 15.45 14.38
CA ALA A 474 3.29 16.62 13.60
C ALA A 474 2.11 17.09 12.75
N ILE A 475 1.90 18.40 12.65
CA ILE A 475 0.78 19.00 11.91
C ILE A 475 1.31 20.13 11.04
N ILE A 476 1.08 20.02 9.73
CA ILE A 476 1.46 20.99 8.71
C ILE A 476 0.20 21.47 8.00
N LEU A 477 -0.04 22.78 7.98
CA LEU A 477 -1.20 23.40 7.34
C LEU A 477 -0.73 24.45 6.33
N GLU A 478 -1.16 24.39 5.07
CA GLU A 478 -0.76 25.35 4.04
C GLU A 478 -1.91 25.81 3.14
N ASN A 479 -2.05 27.13 2.98
CA ASN A 479 -3.12 27.77 2.18
C ASN A 479 -4.53 27.30 2.59
N ILE A 480 -4.77 27.23 3.90
CA ILE A 480 -6.07 26.82 4.46
C ILE A 480 -7.02 28.00 4.53
N GLN A 481 -8.23 27.85 3.99
CA GLN A 481 -9.28 28.87 4.03
C GLN A 481 -10.36 28.47 5.03
N ASN A 482 -10.46 29.14 6.18
CA ASN A 482 -11.39 28.72 7.24
C ASN A 482 -12.08 29.88 7.96
N THR A 483 -13.34 29.67 8.33
CA THR A 483 -14.12 30.55 9.21
C THR A 483 -14.16 30.01 10.64
N GLY A 484 -13.78 30.82 11.63
CA GLY A 484 -13.79 30.41 13.04
C GLY A 484 -12.48 29.75 13.48
N THR A 485 -12.55 28.76 14.37
CA THR A 485 -11.37 28.05 14.90
C THR A 485 -10.78 27.12 13.83
N THR A 486 -9.49 27.29 13.55
CA THR A 486 -8.77 26.52 12.52
C THR A 486 -7.94 25.39 13.14
N VAL A 487 -7.30 25.64 14.28
CA VAL A 487 -6.57 24.63 15.06
C VAL A 487 -6.98 24.72 16.51
N ASN A 488 -7.45 23.60 17.06
CA ASN A 488 -7.77 23.41 18.46
C ASN A 488 -6.87 22.30 19.04
N LEU A 489 -6.03 22.65 20.02
CA LEU A 489 -5.13 21.70 20.70
C LEU A 489 -5.56 21.54 22.15
N GLY A 490 -5.90 20.32 22.56
CA GLY A 490 -6.28 20.02 23.95
C GLY A 490 -7.50 20.80 24.47
N GLY A 491 -8.39 21.26 23.59
CA GLY A 491 -9.55 22.10 23.92
C GLY A 491 -9.29 23.60 23.88
N GLN A 492 -8.08 24.05 23.52
CA GLN A 492 -7.74 25.47 23.34
C GLN A 492 -7.62 25.83 21.85
N ALA A 493 -8.27 26.91 21.41
CA ALA A 493 -8.09 27.45 20.08
C ALA A 493 -6.71 28.13 19.95
N VAL A 494 -5.84 27.59 19.08
CA VAL A 494 -4.46 28.06 18.87
C VAL A 494 -4.34 28.86 17.57
N VAL A 495 -5.15 28.54 16.56
CA VAL A 495 -5.23 29.28 15.29
C VAL A 495 -6.69 29.49 14.93
N SER A 496 -7.03 30.70 14.49
CA SER A 496 -8.38 31.07 14.05
C SER A 496 -8.31 31.87 12.74
N GLY A 497 -9.26 31.63 11.83
CA GLY A 497 -9.25 32.19 10.48
C GLY A 497 -8.28 31.47 9.52
N SER A 498 -8.19 31.98 8.29
CA SER A 498 -7.37 31.39 7.23
C SER A 498 -5.87 31.43 7.50
N VAL A 499 -5.16 30.41 7.03
CA VAL A 499 -3.71 30.24 7.14
C VAL A 499 -3.11 30.29 5.72
N PRO A 500 -2.70 31.47 5.22
CA PRO A 500 -2.30 31.66 3.82
C PRO A 500 -0.89 31.14 3.48
N ASN A 501 -0.01 31.05 4.49
CA ASN A 501 1.34 30.49 4.39
C ASN A 501 1.35 29.06 4.96
N THR A 502 2.53 28.47 5.16
CA THR A 502 2.67 27.18 5.85
C THR A 502 2.75 27.40 7.36
N TRP A 503 1.93 26.71 8.15
CA TRP A 503 1.98 26.68 9.62
C TRP A 503 2.41 25.28 10.07
N VAL A 504 3.38 25.21 10.99
CA VAL A 504 4.07 23.97 11.37
C VAL A 504 4.01 23.76 12.89
N ARG A 505 3.65 22.54 13.28
CA ARG A 505 3.82 21.99 14.63
C ARG A 505 4.54 20.63 14.55
N GLY A 506 5.52 20.41 15.42
CA GLY A 506 6.41 19.24 15.44
C GLY A 506 7.88 19.69 15.37
N ASP A 507 8.80 18.82 14.94
CA ASP A 507 10.21 19.20 14.78
C ASP A 507 10.50 19.86 13.43
N MET A 508 11.22 20.98 13.49
CA MET A 508 11.56 21.81 12.35
C MET A 508 13.07 22.06 12.28
N TYR A 509 13.63 21.98 11.08
CA TYR A 509 14.96 22.44 10.74
C TYR A 509 14.84 23.64 9.79
N ALA A 510 15.30 24.81 10.23
CA ALA A 510 15.26 26.04 9.45
C ALA A 510 16.44 26.13 8.45
N ALA A 511 16.27 26.87 7.35
CA ALA A 511 17.32 27.05 6.35
C ALA A 511 18.61 27.61 6.96
N GLY A 512 19.74 26.96 6.65
CA GLY A 512 21.05 27.26 7.24
C GLY A 512 21.26 26.80 8.70
N SER A 513 20.25 26.22 9.38
CA SER A 513 20.39 25.69 10.74
C SER A 513 20.57 24.17 10.74
N PRO A 514 21.67 23.63 11.30
CA PRO A 514 21.80 22.19 11.54
C PRO A 514 21.00 21.72 12.77
N ASN A 515 20.47 22.65 13.59
CA ASN A 515 19.84 22.32 14.87
C ASN A 515 18.32 22.13 14.73
N MET A 516 17.80 21.07 15.34
CA MET A 516 16.38 20.80 15.53
C MET A 516 15.70 21.89 16.37
N GLN A 517 14.47 22.29 16.00
CA GLN A 517 13.61 23.18 16.77
C GLN A 517 12.19 22.61 16.87
N ARG A 518 11.76 22.23 18.09
CA ARG A 518 10.38 21.83 18.36
C ARG A 518 9.45 23.05 18.33
N VAL A 519 8.62 23.16 17.30
CA VAL A 519 7.65 24.26 17.13
C VAL A 519 6.23 23.80 17.49
N ASN A 520 5.45 24.69 18.12
CA ASN A 520 4.03 24.46 18.45
C ASN A 520 3.14 25.48 17.71
N GLY A 521 3.39 25.67 16.41
CA GLY A 521 2.63 26.58 15.55
C GLY A 521 3.43 27.76 15.02
N GLN A 522 4.57 27.48 14.39
CA GLN A 522 5.36 28.51 13.69
C GLN A 522 4.89 28.64 12.23
N THR A 523 4.67 29.87 11.78
CA THR A 523 4.40 30.15 10.36
C THR A 523 5.72 30.34 9.60
N VAL A 524 5.86 29.66 8.46
CA VAL A 524 6.99 29.75 7.52
C VAL A 524 6.50 30.01 6.10
N THR A 525 7.34 30.58 5.24
CA THR A 525 6.97 30.95 3.86
C THR A 525 7.53 29.97 2.85
N THR A 526 6.68 29.07 2.35
CA THR A 526 6.99 28.22 1.19
C THR A 526 6.83 29.03 -0.10
N GLN A 527 7.93 29.26 -0.82
CA GLN A 527 7.89 30.01 -2.09
C GLN A 527 7.47 29.09 -3.25
N ARG A 528 6.16 28.77 -3.30
CA ARG A 528 5.56 27.93 -4.35
C ARG A 528 5.94 28.43 -5.74
N SER A 529 6.45 27.55 -6.61
CA SER A 529 6.70 27.90 -8.01
C SER A 529 5.37 28.09 -8.75
N SER A 530 5.20 29.23 -9.43
CA SER A 530 3.95 29.55 -10.14
C SER A 530 3.61 28.57 -11.26
N ALA A 531 4.59 27.86 -11.81
CA ALA A 531 4.39 26.84 -12.84
C ALA A 531 3.65 25.59 -12.31
N LEU A 532 3.68 25.35 -10.99
CA LEU A 532 2.99 24.23 -10.34
C LEU A 532 1.53 24.52 -9.97
N LEU A 533 1.05 25.77 -10.18
CA LEU A 533 -0.19 26.27 -9.57
C LEU A 533 -1.35 26.44 -10.56
N ASN A 534 -2.56 26.27 -10.03
CA ASN A 534 -3.81 26.75 -10.62
C ASN A 534 -4.37 27.87 -9.71
N GLY A 535 -4.10 29.12 -10.08
CA GLY A 535 -4.35 30.28 -9.22
C GLY A 535 -3.41 30.29 -8.02
N THR A 536 -3.94 30.11 -6.80
CA THR A 536 -3.13 30.01 -5.57
C THR A 536 -2.91 28.56 -5.11
N LYS A 537 -3.71 27.60 -5.59
CA LYS A 537 -3.61 26.17 -5.24
C LYS A 537 -2.61 25.47 -6.14
N TYR A 538 -2.01 24.37 -5.68
CA TYR A 538 -1.31 23.44 -6.57
C TYR A 538 -2.29 22.89 -7.61
N PHE A 539 -1.81 22.69 -8.85
CA PHE A 539 -2.62 22.08 -9.89
C PHE A 539 -2.92 20.61 -9.55
N THR A 540 -4.18 20.23 -9.68
CA THR A 540 -4.65 18.84 -9.59
C THR A 540 -5.55 18.51 -10.77
N LYS A 541 -5.60 17.22 -11.13
CA LYS A 541 -6.44 16.71 -12.23
C LYS A 541 -7.07 15.37 -11.84
N SER A 542 -8.38 15.26 -12.02
CA SER A 542 -9.12 14.00 -11.84
C SER A 542 -8.64 12.93 -12.84
N PRO A 543 -8.67 11.64 -12.45
CA PRO A 543 -8.44 10.54 -13.39
C PRO A 543 -9.37 10.64 -14.60
N PRO A 544 -8.86 10.58 -15.84
CA PRO A 544 -9.69 10.69 -17.02
C PRO A 544 -10.54 9.42 -17.20
N THR A 545 -11.85 9.59 -17.31
CA THR A 545 -12.78 8.50 -17.73
C THR A 545 -12.93 8.41 -19.24
N PHE A 546 -12.51 9.45 -19.97
CA PHE A 546 -12.71 9.62 -21.41
C PHE A 546 -14.20 9.57 -21.83
N GLN A 547 -15.12 9.92 -20.93
CA GLN A 547 -16.56 9.94 -21.16
C GLN A 547 -17.01 10.92 -22.25
N GLU A 548 -16.16 11.87 -22.63
CA GLU A 548 -16.39 12.84 -23.70
C GLU A 548 -16.23 12.25 -25.11
N PHE A 549 -15.79 11.00 -25.24
CA PHE A 549 -15.64 10.28 -26.50
C PHE A 549 -16.75 9.24 -26.68
N SER A 550 -17.35 9.16 -27.87
CA SER A 550 -18.22 8.03 -28.24
C SER A 550 -17.40 6.79 -28.61
N LYS A 551 -18.03 5.61 -28.59
CA LYS A 551 -17.39 4.33 -28.97
C LYS A 551 -16.59 4.43 -30.27
N ASP A 552 -17.14 5.07 -31.30
CA ASP A 552 -16.52 5.13 -32.63
C ASP A 552 -15.26 6.02 -32.69
N GLN A 553 -14.93 6.69 -31.58
CA GLN A 553 -13.70 7.47 -31.37
C GLN A 553 -12.66 6.73 -30.51
N VAL A 554 -12.97 5.53 -30.01
CA VAL A 554 -12.11 4.71 -29.15
C VAL A 554 -11.70 3.43 -29.88
N LEU A 555 -10.40 3.30 -30.16
CA LEU A 555 -9.85 2.18 -30.89
C LEU A 555 -9.48 1.04 -29.93
N ASN A 556 -10.17 -0.11 -29.99
CA ASN A 556 -9.66 -1.34 -29.35
C ASN A 556 -8.44 -1.85 -30.14
N ILE A 557 -7.28 -1.92 -29.48
CA ILE A 557 -6.01 -2.30 -30.11
C ILE A 557 -5.98 -3.74 -30.65
N LYS A 558 -6.73 -4.68 -30.04
CA LYS A 558 -6.84 -6.07 -30.51
C LYS A 558 -7.73 -6.23 -31.74
N SER A 559 -8.61 -5.26 -32.02
CA SER A 559 -9.63 -5.35 -33.07
C SER A 559 -9.23 -4.63 -34.37
N VAL A 560 -7.98 -4.17 -34.52
CA VAL A 560 -7.52 -3.42 -35.71
C VAL A 560 -7.38 -4.33 -36.94
N PRO A 561 -8.16 -4.13 -38.03
CA PRO A 561 -8.24 -5.09 -39.13
C PRO A 561 -6.92 -5.35 -39.89
N GLY A 562 -6.28 -6.49 -39.57
CA GLY A 562 -5.02 -6.91 -40.18
C GLY A 562 -3.76 -6.51 -39.41
N ARG A 563 -3.90 -5.83 -38.27
CA ARG A 563 -2.82 -5.61 -37.28
C ARG A 563 -3.22 -6.29 -35.98
N GLN A 564 -3.24 -7.62 -36.00
CA GLN A 564 -3.68 -8.40 -34.85
C GLN A 564 -2.72 -8.21 -33.68
N VAL A 565 -3.17 -7.50 -32.65
CA VAL A 565 -2.53 -7.50 -31.33
C VAL A 565 -3.23 -8.57 -30.49
N TYR A 566 -2.47 -9.39 -29.77
CA TYR A 566 -2.95 -10.59 -29.10
C TYR A 566 -3.13 -10.36 -27.60
N GLY A 567 -2.10 -9.84 -26.93
CA GLY A 567 -2.08 -9.70 -25.48
C GLY A 567 -2.28 -11.04 -24.76
N ASP A 568 -1.57 -12.09 -25.22
CA ASP A 568 -1.77 -13.50 -24.80
C ASP A 568 -0.65 -14.07 -23.92
N GLY A 569 0.37 -13.27 -23.61
CA GLY A 569 1.53 -13.69 -22.82
C GLY A 569 2.54 -14.59 -23.55
N ALA A 570 2.44 -14.72 -24.88
CA ALA A 570 3.33 -15.58 -25.69
C ALA A 570 3.70 -15.00 -27.07
N THR A 571 2.87 -14.13 -27.65
CA THR A 571 3.03 -13.56 -28.99
C THR A 571 3.70 -12.19 -28.94
N ASP A 572 4.66 -11.93 -29.84
CA ASP A 572 5.30 -10.61 -29.94
C ASP A 572 4.37 -9.60 -30.60
N ASP A 573 3.86 -8.65 -29.81
CA ASP A 573 2.94 -7.61 -30.25
C ASP A 573 3.65 -6.31 -30.71
N THR A 574 4.99 -6.23 -30.57
CA THR A 574 5.79 -4.98 -30.69
C THR A 574 5.53 -4.20 -31.98
N GLN A 575 5.52 -4.87 -33.13
CA GLN A 575 5.37 -4.21 -34.42
C GLN A 575 3.96 -3.65 -34.59
N ASN A 576 2.92 -4.46 -34.32
CA ASN A 576 1.53 -4.04 -34.49
C ASN A 576 1.18 -2.90 -33.51
N ILE A 577 1.63 -2.96 -32.25
CA ILE A 577 1.40 -1.87 -31.29
C ILE A 577 2.04 -0.57 -31.79
N ASN A 578 3.31 -0.59 -32.22
CA ASN A 578 3.99 0.61 -32.73
C ASN A 578 3.33 1.17 -34.01
N GLU A 579 2.92 0.32 -34.95
CA GLU A 579 2.20 0.77 -36.15
C GLU A 579 0.83 1.39 -35.81
N ILE A 580 0.10 0.81 -34.85
CA ILE A 580 -1.20 1.33 -34.41
C ILE A 580 -1.03 2.69 -33.69
N LEU A 581 -0.02 2.82 -32.81
CA LEU A 581 0.31 4.07 -32.14
C LEU A 581 0.84 5.14 -33.09
N ALA A 582 1.45 4.76 -34.21
CA ALA A 582 1.86 5.70 -35.25
C ALA A 582 0.65 6.22 -36.05
N GLU A 583 -0.13 5.34 -36.68
CA GLU A 583 -1.02 5.73 -37.78
C GLU A 583 -2.36 6.35 -37.36
N ASN A 584 -3.00 5.87 -36.29
CA ASN A 584 -4.41 6.18 -35.98
C ASN A 584 -4.55 7.52 -35.22
N ALA A 585 -3.93 8.59 -35.74
CA ALA A 585 -3.83 9.93 -35.12
C ALA A 585 -5.17 10.68 -34.97
N ASP A 586 -6.19 10.22 -35.67
CA ASP A 586 -7.58 10.67 -35.66
C ASP A 586 -8.42 10.06 -34.52
N CYS A 587 -8.01 8.90 -33.99
CA CYS A 587 -8.67 8.27 -32.84
C CYS A 587 -8.42 9.04 -31.55
N GLY A 588 -9.50 9.29 -30.80
CA GLY A 588 -9.46 10.08 -29.57
C GLY A 588 -8.76 9.38 -28.42
N VAL A 589 -8.96 8.06 -28.32
CA VAL A 589 -8.42 7.16 -27.29
C VAL A 589 -8.09 5.80 -27.92
N ILE A 590 -7.06 5.12 -27.40
CA ILE A 590 -6.70 3.74 -27.73
C ILE A 590 -6.90 2.88 -26.49
N TYR A 591 -7.84 1.93 -26.57
CA TYR A 591 -8.16 0.98 -25.50
C TYR A 591 -7.31 -0.28 -25.63
N PHE A 592 -6.68 -0.66 -24.52
CA PHE A 592 -6.01 -1.94 -24.31
C PHE A 592 -6.92 -2.81 -23.44
N PRO A 593 -7.61 -3.83 -24.01
CA PRO A 593 -8.30 -4.84 -23.21
C PRO A 593 -7.32 -5.65 -22.35
N ALA A 594 -7.85 -6.38 -21.37
CA ALA A 594 -7.05 -7.24 -20.51
C ALA A 594 -6.20 -8.26 -21.29
N GLY A 595 -4.98 -8.48 -20.81
CA GLY A 595 -4.01 -9.36 -21.46
C GLY A 595 -2.57 -8.93 -21.20
N THR A 596 -1.64 -9.77 -21.63
CA THR A 596 -0.20 -9.55 -21.48
C THR A 596 0.43 -9.41 -22.86
N TYR A 597 0.69 -8.18 -23.24
CA TYR A 597 1.29 -7.76 -24.50
C TYR A 597 2.81 -7.92 -24.38
N MET A 598 3.36 -8.97 -24.99
CA MET A 598 4.81 -9.22 -24.96
C MET A 598 5.50 -8.32 -25.97
N VAL A 599 6.59 -7.67 -25.57
CA VAL A 599 7.34 -6.75 -26.44
C VAL A 599 8.85 -7.01 -26.41
N THR A 600 9.48 -6.95 -27.59
CA THR A 600 10.92 -7.24 -27.83
C THR A 600 11.72 -6.03 -28.30
N ASP A 601 11.08 -4.86 -28.47
CA ASP A 601 11.70 -3.55 -28.66
C ASP A 601 10.83 -2.48 -28.01
N THR A 602 11.32 -1.24 -27.97
CA THR A 602 10.58 -0.11 -27.39
C THR A 602 9.22 0.11 -28.06
N ILE A 603 8.17 0.23 -27.24
CA ILE A 603 6.90 0.82 -27.65
C ILE A 603 7.02 2.35 -27.61
N PHE A 604 6.94 2.97 -28.76
CA PHE A 604 6.92 4.43 -28.88
C PHE A 604 5.47 4.94 -28.87
N VAL A 605 5.18 5.88 -27.97
CA VAL A 605 3.90 6.58 -27.88
C VAL A 605 4.11 8.02 -28.39
N PRO A 606 3.60 8.36 -29.60
CA PRO A 606 3.69 9.72 -30.14
C PRO A 606 2.91 10.76 -29.33
N THR A 607 3.11 12.03 -29.67
CA THR A 607 2.31 13.14 -29.13
C THR A 607 0.84 13.04 -29.58
N GLY A 608 -0.07 13.60 -28.78
CA GLY A 608 -1.51 13.59 -29.04
C GLY A 608 -2.26 12.35 -28.53
N ARG A 609 -1.55 11.36 -27.99
CA ARG A 609 -2.10 10.04 -27.63
C ARG A 609 -2.84 10.03 -26.29
N ARG A 610 -3.90 9.21 -26.22
CA ARG A 610 -4.56 8.78 -24.99
C ARG A 610 -4.66 7.26 -25.00
N ILE A 611 -4.24 6.59 -23.94
CA ILE A 611 -4.36 5.13 -23.80
C ILE A 611 -5.01 4.80 -22.47
N VAL A 612 -5.90 3.81 -22.49
CA VAL A 612 -6.63 3.30 -21.33
C VAL A 612 -6.57 1.78 -21.31
N GLY A 613 -6.21 1.22 -20.17
CA GLY A 613 -6.26 -0.23 -19.92
C GLY A 613 -7.56 -0.67 -19.26
N ASP A 614 -7.90 -1.95 -19.40
CA ASP A 614 -8.62 -2.69 -18.37
C ASP A 614 -7.80 -2.69 -17.06
N PRO A 615 -8.29 -2.10 -15.94
CA PRO A 615 -7.50 -1.84 -14.73
C PRO A 615 -6.83 -3.06 -14.12
N TYR A 616 -5.53 -2.91 -13.80
CA TYR A 616 -4.62 -3.94 -13.26
C TYR A 616 -4.44 -5.20 -14.15
N ALA A 617 -5.17 -5.30 -15.27
CA ALA A 617 -5.23 -6.47 -16.14
C ALA A 617 -4.57 -6.25 -17.52
N SER A 618 -4.23 -5.01 -17.86
CA SER A 618 -3.61 -4.62 -19.14
C SER A 618 -2.11 -4.45 -18.97
N VAL A 619 -1.34 -5.46 -19.35
CA VAL A 619 0.08 -5.58 -19.00
C VAL A 619 0.96 -5.51 -20.24
N ILE A 620 1.86 -4.53 -20.33
CA ILE A 620 2.97 -4.57 -21.30
C ILE A 620 4.19 -5.21 -20.61
N SER A 621 4.77 -6.24 -21.24
CA SER A 621 5.82 -7.08 -20.66
C SER A 621 7.03 -7.18 -21.57
N GLY A 622 8.18 -6.67 -21.12
CA GLY A 622 9.43 -6.65 -21.90
C GLY A 622 10.15 -8.01 -21.86
N VAL A 623 10.66 -8.46 -23.01
CA VAL A 623 11.38 -9.74 -23.18
C VAL A 623 12.47 -9.66 -24.24
N GLY A 624 13.49 -10.52 -24.12
CA GLY A 624 14.46 -10.78 -25.19
C GLY A 624 15.66 -9.84 -25.28
N ALA A 625 16.54 -10.15 -26.23
CA ALA A 625 17.94 -9.70 -26.23
C ALA A 625 18.16 -8.17 -26.31
N LYS A 626 17.22 -7.40 -26.87
CA LYS A 626 17.37 -5.93 -26.98
C LYS A 626 17.33 -5.22 -25.61
N PHE A 627 16.89 -5.94 -24.56
CA PHE A 627 16.82 -5.48 -23.18
C PHE A 627 17.77 -6.25 -22.23
N GLN A 628 18.70 -7.05 -22.75
CA GLN A 628 19.60 -7.89 -21.93
C GLN A 628 20.98 -7.28 -21.67
N ASP A 629 21.42 -6.27 -22.42
CA ASP A 629 22.75 -5.65 -22.27
C ASP A 629 22.70 -4.39 -21.36
N PRO A 630 23.26 -4.43 -20.13
CA PRO A 630 23.27 -3.28 -19.22
C PRO A 630 24.22 -2.14 -19.65
N MET A 631 25.03 -2.35 -20.70
CA MET A 631 25.85 -1.33 -21.35
C MET A 631 25.17 -0.73 -22.60
N SER A 632 24.38 -1.51 -23.35
CA SER A 632 23.65 -1.10 -24.57
C SER A 632 22.13 -1.17 -24.40
N VAL A 633 21.63 -0.23 -23.61
CA VAL A 633 20.42 -0.35 -22.80
C VAL A 633 19.19 0.25 -23.52
N ARG A 634 17.94 -0.25 -23.32
CA ARG A 634 16.70 0.24 -24.00
C ARG A 634 15.37 0.12 -23.22
N PRO A 635 14.42 1.06 -23.28
CA PRO A 635 13.22 1.11 -22.46
C PRO A 635 12.16 0.20 -23.06
N MET A 636 11.23 -0.24 -22.24
CA MET A 636 10.05 -0.93 -22.74
C MET A 636 9.08 0.07 -23.39
N VAL A 637 8.92 1.26 -22.82
CA VAL A 637 7.98 2.28 -23.33
C VAL A 637 8.59 3.68 -23.28
N ARG A 638 8.44 4.45 -24.37
CA ARG A 638 8.86 5.85 -24.48
C ARG A 638 7.67 6.74 -24.86
N PHE A 639 7.46 7.82 -24.13
CA PHE A 639 6.44 8.85 -24.38
C PHE A 639 7.07 10.12 -24.97
N GLY A 640 6.93 10.29 -26.29
CA GLY A 640 7.54 11.35 -27.07
C GLY A 640 9.07 11.30 -27.16
N TYR A 641 9.65 12.15 -28.00
CA TYR A 641 11.08 12.45 -28.06
C TYR A 641 11.44 13.65 -27.15
N PRO A 642 12.71 13.80 -26.75
CA PRO A 642 13.16 14.99 -26.01
C PRO A 642 12.79 16.29 -26.74
N GLY A 643 12.05 17.16 -26.07
CA GLY A 643 11.54 18.42 -26.63
C GLY A 643 10.17 18.34 -27.32
N ASP A 644 9.53 17.18 -27.41
CA ASP A 644 8.12 17.07 -27.82
C ASP A 644 7.20 17.79 -26.81
N VAL A 645 6.20 18.50 -27.32
CA VAL A 645 5.18 19.19 -26.50
C VAL A 645 3.79 18.83 -27.01
N GLY A 646 2.88 18.44 -26.13
CA GLY A 646 1.53 18.06 -26.51
C GLY A 646 0.71 17.38 -25.40
N VAL A 647 -0.05 16.36 -25.79
CA VAL A 647 -0.86 15.51 -24.91
C VAL A 647 -0.30 14.09 -24.93
N ALA A 648 -0.17 13.46 -23.77
CA ALA A 648 0.09 12.03 -23.63
C ALA A 648 -0.55 11.54 -22.32
N GLN A 649 -1.73 10.92 -22.41
CA GLN A 649 -2.51 10.52 -21.24
C GLN A 649 -2.58 9.01 -21.16
N VAL A 650 -2.21 8.44 -20.03
CA VAL A 650 -2.24 7.00 -19.77
C VAL A 650 -3.07 6.74 -18.52
N SER A 651 -4.01 5.80 -18.59
CA SER A 651 -4.66 5.28 -17.39
C SER A 651 -4.72 3.76 -17.38
N ASP A 652 -4.72 3.18 -16.17
CA ASP A 652 -5.07 1.78 -15.93
C ASP A 652 -4.16 0.73 -16.62
N MET A 653 -2.93 1.11 -16.97
CA MET A 653 -1.91 0.25 -17.58
C MET A 653 -0.88 -0.26 -16.56
N LEU A 654 -0.43 -1.51 -16.71
CA LEU A 654 0.66 -2.09 -15.93
C LEU A 654 1.87 -2.42 -16.82
N PHE A 655 3.07 -2.15 -16.31
CA PHE A 655 4.35 -2.35 -16.98
C PHE A 655 5.18 -3.39 -16.22
N THR A 656 5.79 -4.35 -16.91
CA THR A 656 6.59 -5.43 -16.29
C THR A 656 7.69 -5.98 -17.21
N VAL A 657 8.49 -6.93 -16.70
CA VAL A 657 9.50 -7.66 -17.47
C VAL A 657 9.25 -9.16 -17.37
N GLY A 658 9.22 -9.86 -18.51
CA GLY A 658 9.03 -11.30 -18.60
C GLY A 658 10.33 -12.11 -18.50
N ASP A 659 11.48 -11.46 -18.66
CA ASP A 659 12.83 -12.03 -18.57
C ASP A 659 13.68 -11.22 -17.58
N ILE A 660 14.89 -11.69 -17.25
CA ILE A 660 15.86 -10.95 -16.44
C ILE A 660 16.57 -9.96 -17.38
N LEU A 661 16.15 -8.69 -17.35
CA LEU A 661 16.48 -7.66 -18.33
C LEU A 661 17.28 -6.50 -17.73
N PRO A 662 18.57 -6.71 -17.36
CA PRO A 662 19.43 -5.65 -16.83
C PRO A 662 19.70 -4.56 -17.87
N GLY A 663 19.37 -4.82 -19.13
CA GLY A 663 19.50 -3.95 -20.28
C GLY A 663 18.32 -3.03 -20.59
N CYS A 664 17.41 -2.74 -19.64
CA CYS A 664 16.16 -2.01 -19.93
C CYS A 664 16.20 -0.46 -19.64
N LYS A 665 16.74 0.42 -20.56
CA LYS A 665 16.99 1.90 -20.38
C LYS A 665 17.51 2.74 -21.64
N ILE A 666 16.80 3.66 -22.36
CA ILE A 666 17.34 4.48 -23.55
C ILE A 666 17.96 5.83 -23.09
N VAL A 667 19.03 6.46 -23.62
CA VAL A 667 19.85 6.50 -24.87
C VAL A 667 19.60 7.74 -25.78
N SER A 668 20.70 8.37 -26.22
CA SER A 668 20.75 9.74 -26.81
C SER A 668 20.52 9.80 -28.34
N PRO A 669 20.03 10.95 -28.88
CA PRO A 669 20.25 11.38 -30.27
C PRO A 669 21.69 11.93 -30.48
N PRO A 670 22.14 12.27 -31.71
CA PRO A 670 23.56 12.23 -32.07
C PRO A 670 24.39 13.51 -31.85
N ASP A 671 25.67 13.29 -31.56
CA ASP A 671 26.86 14.06 -31.96
C ASP A 671 26.82 15.61 -31.93
N SER A 672 26.96 16.20 -30.73
CA SER A 672 28.02 17.21 -30.48
C SER A 672 28.21 17.59 -29.01
N ILE A 673 29.35 17.15 -28.43
CA ILE A 673 30.09 17.77 -27.31
C ILE A 673 29.26 18.31 -26.12
N GLY A 674 28.98 17.47 -25.11
CA GLY A 674 28.50 17.97 -23.81
C GLY A 674 27.77 16.97 -22.90
N SER A 675 28.51 16.03 -22.29
CA SER A 675 28.11 15.16 -21.15
C SER A 675 27.07 15.82 -20.21
N ILE A 676 25.98 15.18 -19.74
CA ILE A 676 25.71 13.78 -19.32
C ILE A 676 24.30 13.36 -19.80
N ALA A 677 24.00 12.05 -19.98
CA ALA A 677 22.65 11.58 -20.33
C ALA A 677 22.18 10.34 -19.55
N ASN A 678 20.95 10.43 -18.99
CA ASN A 678 20.26 9.43 -18.16
C ASN A 678 19.02 8.87 -18.86
N HIS A 679 18.41 7.82 -18.30
CA HIS A 679 17.61 6.83 -19.03
C HIS A 679 16.78 5.92 -18.04
N THR A 680 15.62 5.27 -18.34
CA THR A 680 15.02 4.10 -17.56
C THR A 680 14.05 3.15 -18.35
N GLN A 681 13.30 2.21 -17.71
CA GLN A 681 12.23 1.34 -18.30
C GLN A 681 11.06 2.11 -18.95
N VAL A 682 10.50 3.08 -18.22
CA VAL A 682 9.38 3.93 -18.65
C VAL A 682 9.93 5.35 -18.78
N GLU A 683 10.11 5.78 -20.02
CA GLU A 683 10.73 7.07 -20.36
C GLU A 683 9.67 8.10 -20.75
N VAL A 684 9.56 9.18 -19.97
CA VAL A 684 8.72 10.34 -20.30
C VAL A 684 9.61 11.49 -20.75
N ASN A 685 9.53 11.85 -22.04
CA ASN A 685 10.23 13.01 -22.60
C ASN A 685 9.31 14.19 -22.87
N ILE A 686 8.07 13.89 -23.27
CA ILE A 686 7.07 14.86 -23.69
C ILE A 686 6.67 15.80 -22.55
N ALA A 687 6.50 17.09 -22.87
CA ALA A 687 5.93 18.08 -21.98
C ALA A 687 4.44 18.34 -22.28
N GLY A 688 3.64 18.56 -21.23
CA GLY A 688 2.28 19.09 -21.39
C GLY A 688 2.30 20.53 -21.92
N SER A 689 1.48 20.82 -22.94
CA SER A 689 1.19 22.21 -23.37
C SER A 689 0.53 23.03 -22.26
N LYS A 690 -0.18 22.35 -21.35
CA LYS A 690 -0.77 22.84 -20.10
C LYS A 690 -0.51 21.81 -18.99
N PRO A 691 -0.60 22.20 -17.71
CA PRO A 691 -0.59 21.27 -16.59
C PRO A 691 -1.53 20.08 -16.81
N GLY A 692 -0.99 18.86 -16.66
CA GLY A 692 -1.74 17.61 -16.85
C GLY A 692 -2.19 17.26 -18.27
N ASP A 693 -1.74 17.97 -19.32
CA ASP A 693 -1.92 17.50 -20.70
C ASP A 693 -1.14 16.19 -20.95
N VAL A 694 0.04 16.07 -20.33
CA VAL A 694 0.77 14.81 -20.16
C VAL A 694 0.51 14.28 -18.75
N GLY A 695 0.15 13.01 -18.60
CA GLY A 695 -0.07 12.41 -17.29
C GLY A 695 -0.44 10.93 -17.28
N PHE A 696 -0.33 10.35 -16.08
CA PHE A 696 -0.45 8.92 -15.81
C PHE A 696 -1.33 8.71 -14.58
N TRP A 697 -2.40 7.92 -14.68
CA TRP A 697 -3.34 7.66 -13.58
C TRP A 697 -3.51 6.16 -13.35
N ASN A 698 -3.42 5.68 -12.10
CA ASN A 698 -3.61 4.26 -11.77
C ASN A 698 -2.79 3.32 -12.65
N SER A 699 -1.53 3.71 -12.91
CA SER A 699 -0.66 3.04 -13.86
C SER A 699 0.64 2.66 -13.16
N HIS A 700 0.99 1.38 -13.20
CA HIS A 700 1.91 0.76 -12.24
C HIS A 700 3.05 0.01 -12.94
N ILE A 701 4.19 -0.15 -12.25
CA ILE A 701 5.36 -0.90 -12.72
C ILE A 701 5.61 -2.02 -11.70
N ARG A 702 5.47 -3.29 -12.11
CA ARG A 702 5.76 -4.47 -11.28
C ARG A 702 6.95 -5.22 -11.86
N ILE A 703 7.95 -5.54 -11.06
CA ILE A 703 9.16 -6.22 -11.50
C ILE A 703 9.29 -7.54 -10.72
N GLY A 704 8.93 -8.66 -11.38
CA GLY A 704 8.82 -9.98 -10.75
C GLY A 704 7.52 -10.20 -9.97
N GLY A 705 7.53 -11.16 -9.04
CA GLY A 705 6.44 -11.43 -8.11
C GLY A 705 5.12 -11.92 -8.71
N ALA A 706 5.07 -12.28 -10.00
CA ALA A 706 3.86 -12.74 -10.66
C ALA A 706 4.15 -13.67 -11.84
N VAL A 707 3.20 -14.56 -12.12
CA VAL A 707 3.25 -15.53 -13.23
C VAL A 707 3.37 -14.81 -14.59
N GLY A 708 4.12 -15.43 -15.50
CA GLY A 708 4.47 -14.85 -16.81
C GLY A 708 5.85 -14.19 -16.83
N SER A 709 6.59 -14.22 -15.72
CA SER A 709 7.96 -13.72 -15.64
C SER A 709 8.95 -14.78 -15.15
N LYS A 710 10.08 -14.88 -15.84
CA LYS A 710 11.28 -15.60 -15.38
C LYS A 710 11.82 -15.02 -14.07
N VAL A 711 11.58 -13.73 -13.82
CA VAL A 711 12.01 -13.05 -12.60
C VAL A 711 11.28 -13.61 -11.39
N GLU A 712 9.98 -13.92 -11.52
CA GLU A 712 9.21 -14.57 -10.46
C GLU A 712 9.73 -15.99 -10.16
N SER A 713 9.89 -16.81 -11.20
CA SER A 713 10.20 -18.24 -11.03
C SER A 713 11.68 -18.58 -10.78
N GLN A 714 12.63 -17.68 -11.08
CA GLN A 714 14.07 -17.96 -10.99
C GLN A 714 14.84 -17.14 -9.94
N CYS A 715 14.23 -16.11 -9.31
CA CYS A 715 14.96 -15.17 -8.47
C CYS A 715 15.05 -15.48 -6.97
N ALA A 716 14.85 -16.74 -6.57
CA ALA A 716 15.11 -17.21 -5.20
C ALA A 716 16.60 -17.26 -4.81
N GLY A 717 17.50 -16.86 -5.72
CA GLY A 717 18.95 -16.93 -5.58
C GLY A 717 19.61 -15.67 -5.02
N SER A 718 20.72 -15.27 -5.65
CA SER A 718 21.52 -14.09 -5.31
C SER A 718 21.12 -12.90 -6.19
N PRO A 719 21.06 -11.66 -5.66
CA PRO A 719 20.59 -10.48 -6.41
C PRO A 719 21.42 -10.19 -7.68
N ASP A 720 22.70 -10.55 -7.70
CA ASP A 720 23.56 -10.40 -8.89
C ASP A 720 23.08 -11.22 -10.10
N LYS A 721 22.48 -12.40 -9.85
CA LYS A 721 21.89 -13.24 -10.90
C LYS A 721 20.51 -12.75 -11.35
N CYS A 722 19.91 -11.80 -10.62
CA CYS A 722 18.55 -11.32 -10.81
C CYS A 722 18.47 -9.79 -10.88
N LYS A 723 19.35 -9.23 -11.72
CA LYS A 723 19.28 -7.85 -12.21
C LYS A 723 18.10 -7.69 -13.16
N ALA A 724 16.88 -7.65 -12.62
CA ALA A 724 15.65 -7.80 -13.40
C ALA A 724 15.37 -6.61 -14.34
N ALA A 725 15.66 -5.39 -13.90
CA ALA A 725 15.56 -4.18 -14.70
C ALA A 725 16.55 -3.10 -14.25
N TRP A 726 16.98 -2.23 -15.16
CA TRP A 726 17.95 -1.18 -14.83
C TRP A 726 17.36 -0.08 -13.94
N ALA A 727 16.12 0.33 -14.18
CA ALA A 727 15.34 1.23 -13.33
C ALA A 727 13.85 1.22 -13.69
N ALA A 728 12.97 1.83 -12.88
CA ALA A 728 11.52 1.85 -13.11
C ALA A 728 11.02 3.06 -13.95
N LEU A 729 11.22 4.31 -13.51
CA LEU A 729 10.63 5.51 -14.14
C LEU A 729 11.68 6.60 -14.43
N HIS A 730 11.65 7.20 -15.63
CA HIS A 730 12.46 8.37 -15.99
C HIS A 730 11.55 9.52 -16.38
N LEU A 731 11.70 10.65 -15.69
CA LEU A 731 11.17 11.94 -16.11
C LEU A 731 12.35 12.77 -16.59
N THR A 732 12.55 12.84 -17.91
CA THR A 732 13.76 13.46 -18.49
C THR A 732 13.70 14.99 -18.35
N SER A 733 14.82 15.68 -18.56
CA SER A 733 14.91 17.13 -18.31
C SER A 733 13.95 18.00 -19.12
N THR A 734 13.44 17.50 -20.26
CA THR A 734 12.40 18.16 -21.08
C THR A 734 10.97 17.84 -20.66
N SER A 735 10.75 16.88 -19.78
CA SER A 735 9.42 16.40 -19.42
C SER A 735 8.65 17.34 -18.49
N SER A 736 7.33 17.24 -18.52
CA SER A 736 6.37 17.98 -17.68
C SER A 736 5.12 17.13 -17.55
N ALA A 737 4.97 16.41 -16.43
CA ALA A 737 4.01 15.33 -16.27
C ALA A 737 3.22 15.39 -14.96
N TYR A 738 1.95 14.97 -15.01
CA TYR A 738 1.10 14.76 -13.85
C TYR A 738 0.94 13.25 -13.59
N ILE A 739 1.57 12.72 -12.55
CA ILE A 739 1.57 11.29 -12.23
C ILE A 739 0.76 11.07 -10.95
N GLU A 740 -0.17 10.13 -10.99
CA GLU A 740 -1.10 9.85 -9.91
C GLU A 740 -1.38 8.36 -9.72
N ASN A 741 -1.29 7.89 -8.47
CA ASN A 741 -1.40 6.48 -8.10
C ASN A 741 -0.44 5.58 -8.89
N MET A 742 0.83 6.00 -9.03
CA MET A 742 1.86 5.18 -9.65
C MET A 742 2.61 4.39 -8.57
N TRP A 743 2.66 3.08 -8.74
CA TRP A 743 3.41 2.18 -7.86
C TRP A 743 4.50 1.49 -8.69
N GLY A 744 5.77 1.79 -8.40
CA GLY A 744 6.93 1.07 -8.90
C GLY A 744 7.42 0.09 -7.85
N TRP A 745 7.08 -1.18 -8.00
CA TRP A 745 7.37 -2.23 -7.03
C TRP A 745 8.30 -3.29 -7.63
N THR A 746 9.48 -3.43 -7.03
CA THR A 746 10.36 -4.57 -7.25
C THR A 746 9.97 -5.66 -6.27
N ALA A 747 9.53 -6.82 -6.73
CA ALA A 747 8.83 -7.76 -5.85
C ALA A 747 9.70 -8.27 -4.69
N ASP A 748 9.21 -8.11 -3.47
CA ASP A 748 9.77 -8.69 -2.25
C ASP A 748 9.17 -10.09 -1.95
N HIS A 749 7.97 -10.37 -2.48
CA HIS A 749 7.28 -11.65 -2.37
C HIS A 749 6.53 -12.04 -3.65
N ASP A 750 6.22 -13.32 -3.78
CA ASP A 750 5.45 -13.88 -4.89
C ASP A 750 3.94 -13.78 -4.62
N LEU A 751 3.20 -13.14 -5.54
CA LEU A 751 1.77 -12.90 -5.46
C LEU A 751 0.93 -14.10 -5.94
N ASP A 752 1.51 -15.02 -6.72
CA ASP A 752 0.83 -16.13 -7.40
C ASP A 752 1.29 -17.52 -6.90
N GLY A 753 2.16 -17.56 -5.90
CA GLY A 753 2.72 -18.78 -5.32
C GLY A 753 3.52 -18.58 -4.05
N SER A 754 4.73 -19.13 -4.03
CA SER A 754 5.68 -19.05 -2.90
C SER A 754 7.15 -19.08 -3.38
N ASN A 755 7.44 -18.60 -4.58
CA ASN A 755 8.79 -18.50 -5.09
C ASN A 755 9.54 -17.35 -4.39
N GLY A 756 10.77 -17.59 -3.93
CA GLY A 756 11.56 -16.56 -3.25
C GLY A 756 11.92 -15.42 -4.20
N GLN A 757 11.71 -14.17 -3.79
CA GLN A 757 12.01 -12.99 -4.61
C GLN A 757 13.23 -12.23 -4.06
N THR A 758 14.45 -12.61 -4.51
CA THR A 758 15.69 -11.87 -4.25
C THR A 758 16.06 -11.04 -5.48
N ILE A 759 15.17 -10.10 -5.84
CA ILE A 759 15.27 -9.33 -7.09
C ILE A 759 16.09 -8.06 -6.88
N SER A 760 16.96 -7.74 -7.84
CA SER A 760 17.68 -6.47 -7.90
C SER A 760 17.21 -5.66 -9.11
N THR A 761 16.31 -4.71 -8.89
CA THR A 761 16.15 -3.57 -9.81
C THR A 761 17.16 -2.50 -9.43
N GLY A 762 17.81 -1.87 -10.40
CA GLY A 762 18.82 -0.86 -10.08
C GLY A 762 18.26 0.33 -9.31
N ARG A 763 17.23 1.00 -9.83
CA ARG A 763 16.73 2.31 -9.35
C ARG A 763 15.22 2.44 -9.49
N GLY A 764 14.57 3.23 -8.64
CA GLY A 764 13.14 3.51 -8.75
C GLY A 764 12.84 4.62 -9.77
N ALA A 765 12.43 5.79 -9.27
CA ALA A 765 12.17 6.98 -10.08
C ALA A 765 13.43 7.87 -10.17
N LEU A 766 13.89 8.12 -11.40
CA LEU A 766 14.83 9.17 -11.74
C LEU A 766 14.06 10.38 -12.27
N VAL A 767 14.14 11.51 -11.58
CA VAL A 767 13.45 12.75 -11.89
C VAL A 767 14.48 13.82 -12.21
N GLU A 768 14.47 14.29 -13.46
CA GLU A 768 15.31 15.39 -13.95
C GLU A 768 14.49 16.56 -14.50
N ALA A 769 13.15 16.40 -14.54
CA ALA A 769 12.23 17.38 -15.07
C ALA A 769 12.52 18.78 -14.53
N THR A 770 12.72 19.73 -15.45
CA THR A 770 12.98 21.14 -15.14
C THR A 770 11.73 22.01 -15.26
N ALA A 771 10.73 21.50 -15.98
CA ALA A 771 9.38 22.04 -16.07
C ALA A 771 8.47 21.41 -15.01
N ALA A 772 7.31 22.06 -14.78
CA ALA A 772 6.38 21.68 -13.73
C ALA A 772 5.98 20.20 -13.78
N THR A 773 6.19 19.49 -12.67
CA THR A 773 5.90 18.06 -12.54
C THR A 773 5.23 17.79 -11.20
N TRP A 774 4.20 16.94 -11.20
CA TRP A 774 3.38 16.63 -10.03
C TRP A 774 3.39 15.11 -9.80
N LEU A 775 3.80 14.68 -8.61
CA LEU A 775 3.84 13.29 -8.15
C LEU A 775 2.82 13.11 -7.02
N VAL A 776 1.61 12.70 -7.36
CA VAL A 776 0.49 12.58 -6.42
C VAL A 776 0.35 11.11 -6.02
N GLY A 777 0.63 10.82 -4.75
CA GLY A 777 0.61 9.48 -4.17
C GLY A 777 1.38 8.46 -5.00
N THR A 778 2.71 8.59 -5.02
CA THR A 778 3.59 7.64 -5.70
C THR A 778 4.31 6.75 -4.69
N GLY A 779 4.43 5.46 -5.02
CA GLY A 779 5.22 4.49 -4.27
C GLY A 779 6.36 3.98 -5.14
N PHE A 780 7.61 3.99 -4.64
CA PHE A 780 8.72 3.30 -5.29
C PHE A 780 9.48 2.47 -4.25
N GLU A 781 9.54 1.15 -4.43
CA GLU A 781 9.95 0.22 -3.37
C GLU A 781 10.94 -0.85 -3.86
N HIS A 782 11.84 -1.22 -2.96
CA HIS A 782 12.79 -2.35 -3.07
C HIS A 782 13.80 -2.24 -4.23
N HIS A 783 14.13 -1.02 -4.67
CA HIS A 783 15.20 -0.76 -5.63
C HIS A 783 16.59 -0.72 -4.93
N THR A 784 17.64 -1.01 -5.69
CA THR A 784 18.98 -1.31 -5.12
C THR A 784 19.78 -0.05 -4.75
N LEU A 785 19.79 0.96 -5.61
CA LEU A 785 20.63 2.17 -5.44
C LEU A 785 19.84 3.30 -4.78
N TYR A 786 18.63 3.56 -5.25
CA TYR A 786 17.70 4.52 -4.68
C TYR A 786 16.25 4.22 -5.06
N GLN A 787 15.31 4.71 -4.25
CA GLN A 787 13.88 4.69 -4.58
C GLN A 787 13.48 5.94 -5.39
N TYR A 788 13.87 7.13 -4.95
CA TYR A 788 13.74 8.40 -5.67
C TYR A 788 15.10 9.10 -5.83
N ASN A 789 15.34 9.70 -7.00
CA ASN A 789 16.49 10.54 -7.26
C ASN A 789 16.09 11.79 -8.05
N PHE A 790 16.28 12.96 -7.43
CA PHE A 790 16.06 14.27 -8.02
C PHE A 790 17.42 14.85 -8.43
N GLU A 791 17.70 14.80 -9.73
CA GLU A 791 19.00 15.15 -10.32
C GLU A 791 18.81 16.36 -11.25
N TYR A 792 19.36 17.52 -10.86
CA TYR A 792 19.13 18.83 -11.51
C TYR A 792 17.64 19.28 -11.64
N ALA A 793 16.70 18.51 -11.08
CA ALA A 793 15.25 18.71 -11.20
C ALA A 793 14.79 20.06 -10.64
N ARG A 794 13.78 20.65 -11.28
CA ARG A 794 13.19 21.93 -10.85
C ARG A 794 11.68 21.96 -11.04
N ASN A 795 10.99 22.63 -10.12
CA ASN A 795 9.54 22.79 -10.12
C ASN A 795 8.80 21.43 -9.98
N VAL A 796 9.19 20.63 -8.99
CA VAL A 796 8.52 19.35 -8.69
C VAL A 796 7.68 19.48 -7.42
N PHE A 797 6.42 19.09 -7.50
CA PHE A 797 5.50 18.94 -6.37
C PHE A 797 5.26 17.45 -6.10
N SER A 798 5.30 17.04 -4.84
CA SER A 798 5.12 15.65 -4.44
C SER A 798 4.26 15.54 -3.18
N THR A 799 3.34 14.58 -3.19
CA THR A 799 2.27 14.42 -2.18
C THR A 799 1.56 13.09 -2.41
N MET A 800 2.07 11.94 -1.99
CA MET A 800 3.25 11.69 -1.14
C MET A 800 4.29 10.84 -1.88
N GLN A 801 5.51 10.79 -1.34
CA GLN A 801 6.47 9.74 -1.65
C GLN A 801 6.39 8.65 -0.58
N GLN A 802 6.03 7.45 -0.98
CA GLN A 802 6.18 6.25 -0.17
C GLN A 802 7.29 5.37 -0.75
N SER A 803 8.07 4.72 0.13
CA SER A 803 9.19 3.87 -0.22
C SER A 803 9.60 2.88 0.88
N GLU A 804 10.06 1.71 0.43
CA GLU A 804 10.71 0.68 1.25
C GLU A 804 12.08 0.29 0.69
N SER A 805 13.05 0.01 1.56
CA SER A 805 14.34 -0.59 1.15
C SER A 805 14.16 -2.05 0.69
N ALA A 806 15.07 -2.53 -0.15
CA ALA A 806 15.05 -3.92 -0.62
C ALA A 806 15.38 -4.88 0.55
N TYR A 807 14.48 -5.80 0.88
CA TYR A 807 14.57 -6.60 2.11
C TYR A 807 15.85 -7.45 2.22
N TRP A 808 16.42 -7.84 1.07
CA TRP A 808 17.65 -8.61 1.02
C TRP A 808 18.90 -7.79 1.36
N GLN A 809 18.85 -6.46 1.36
CA GLN A 809 20.01 -5.60 1.61
C GLN A 809 20.47 -5.58 3.07
N GLY A 810 21.69 -5.07 3.27
CA GLY A 810 22.26 -4.82 4.59
C GLY A 810 23.13 -5.97 5.11
N PRO A 811 23.39 -6.01 6.43
CA PRO A 811 24.25 -7.02 7.06
C PRO A 811 23.90 -8.47 6.68
N GLY A 812 24.88 -9.19 6.14
CA GLY A 812 24.75 -10.60 5.74
C GLY A 812 24.50 -10.85 4.26
N ASN A 813 24.26 -9.80 3.46
CA ASN A 813 24.09 -9.91 2.00
C ASN A 813 25.01 -8.92 1.26
N MET A 814 24.71 -8.68 -0.01
CA MET A 814 25.42 -7.77 -0.90
C MET A 814 25.17 -6.29 -0.55
N LEU A 815 26.22 -5.49 -0.63
CA LEU A 815 26.24 -4.10 -0.19
C LEU A 815 26.25 -3.12 -1.36
N ALA A 816 25.44 -2.06 -1.28
CA ALA A 816 25.36 -1.05 -2.34
C ALA A 816 26.73 -0.40 -2.64
N PRO A 817 27.05 -0.08 -3.91
CA PRO A 817 26.18 -0.13 -5.09
C PRO A 817 26.05 -1.51 -5.76
N ALA A 818 26.57 -2.59 -5.16
CA ALA A 818 26.49 -3.92 -5.78
C ALA A 818 25.05 -4.47 -5.77
N PRO A 819 24.61 -5.21 -6.81
CA PRO A 819 25.42 -5.75 -7.92
C PRO A 819 25.54 -4.84 -9.16
N TRP A 820 25.22 -3.54 -9.04
CA TRP A 820 25.21 -2.59 -10.15
C TRP A 820 26.52 -1.80 -10.31
N GLN A 821 27.58 -2.11 -9.56
CA GLN A 821 28.83 -1.35 -9.51
C GLN A 821 29.47 -1.11 -10.90
N ASP A 822 29.39 -2.08 -11.81
CA ASP A 822 29.97 -1.97 -13.16
C ASP A 822 29.06 -1.23 -14.16
N ASN A 823 27.82 -0.91 -13.76
CA ASN A 823 26.74 -0.41 -14.62
C ASN A 823 26.07 0.86 -14.03
N MET A 824 26.87 1.65 -13.30
CA MET A 824 26.48 2.92 -12.70
C MET A 824 26.52 4.07 -13.73
N ILE A 825 25.75 5.13 -13.47
CA ILE A 825 25.78 6.40 -14.19
C ILE A 825 26.16 7.55 -13.23
N PRO A 826 26.57 8.74 -13.73
CA PRO A 826 27.07 9.83 -12.87
C PRO A 826 26.07 10.34 -11.81
N SER A 827 24.78 10.19 -12.05
CA SER A 827 23.69 10.59 -11.15
C SER A 827 23.37 9.55 -10.06
N ASP A 828 24.04 8.39 -10.03
CA ASP A 828 23.85 7.39 -8.98
C ASP A 828 24.55 7.77 -7.66
N PRO A 829 24.03 7.31 -6.49
CA PRO A 829 24.77 7.34 -5.24
C PRO A 829 25.98 6.40 -5.34
N ASN A 830 27.18 6.96 -5.27
CA ASN A 830 28.44 6.20 -5.31
C ASN A 830 28.83 5.57 -3.94
N PHE A 831 28.09 5.88 -2.87
CA PHE A 831 28.33 5.43 -1.50
C PHE A 831 29.75 5.73 -0.98
N ALA A 832 30.43 6.76 -1.50
CA ALA A 832 31.78 7.14 -1.09
C ALA A 832 31.87 7.64 0.37
N GLN A 833 30.74 8.06 0.96
CA GLN A 833 30.60 8.38 2.37
C GLN A 833 30.52 7.16 3.29
N CYS A 834 30.45 5.94 2.72
CA CYS A 834 30.36 4.68 3.44
C CYS A 834 31.66 3.88 3.33
N ALA A 835 32.20 3.42 4.46
CA ALA A 835 33.29 2.43 4.46
C ALA A 835 32.89 1.17 3.68
N ALA A 836 33.86 0.44 3.12
CA ALA A 836 33.59 -0.70 2.23
C ALA A 836 32.77 -1.82 2.89
N ASP A 837 32.88 -1.93 4.22
CA ASP A 837 32.26 -2.90 5.11
C ASP A 837 31.09 -2.33 5.96
N ASP A 838 30.75 -1.05 5.81
CA ASP A 838 29.64 -0.42 6.53
C ASP A 838 28.29 -0.83 5.90
N ALA A 839 27.85 -2.03 6.25
CA ALA A 839 26.66 -2.68 5.70
C ALA A 839 25.34 -1.97 6.00
N LEU A 840 25.28 -1.10 7.02
CA LEU A 840 24.10 -0.28 7.31
C LEU A 840 24.10 1.01 6.48
N CYS A 841 25.28 1.50 6.08
CA CYS A 841 25.44 2.66 5.19
C CYS A 841 25.24 2.29 3.72
N ARG A 842 25.66 1.09 3.31
CA ARG A 842 25.59 0.57 1.94
C ARG A 842 24.27 -0.13 1.64
N MET A 843 23.17 0.61 1.80
CA MET A 843 21.81 0.24 1.41
C MET A 843 21.23 1.33 0.50
N GLY A 844 20.19 1.01 -0.28
CA GLY A 844 19.57 1.97 -1.19
C GLY A 844 19.04 3.21 -0.46
N LEU A 845 19.29 4.40 -1.01
CA LEU A 845 18.73 5.64 -0.46
C LEU A 845 17.23 5.72 -0.74
N PHE A 846 16.49 6.36 0.16
CA PHE A 846 15.08 6.66 -0.11
C PHE A 846 14.97 7.80 -1.11
N GLU A 847 15.63 8.92 -0.79
CA GLU A 847 15.64 10.12 -1.61
C GLU A 847 17.07 10.63 -1.75
N ARG A 848 17.59 10.69 -2.98
CA ARG A 848 18.79 11.45 -3.32
C ARG A 848 18.36 12.74 -4.00
N ILE A 849 18.87 13.89 -3.54
CA ILE A 849 18.56 15.21 -4.08
C ILE A 849 19.89 15.91 -4.39
N HIS A 850 20.15 16.18 -5.67
CA HIS A 850 21.41 16.74 -6.16
C HIS A 850 21.16 17.88 -7.14
N ALA A 851 21.84 19.01 -6.92
CA ALA A 851 21.85 20.20 -7.79
C ALA A 851 20.46 20.74 -8.21
N SER A 852 19.42 20.41 -7.44
CA SER A 852 18.00 20.61 -7.75
C SER A 852 17.46 21.86 -7.05
N SER A 853 16.30 22.39 -7.49
CA SER A 853 15.66 23.49 -6.76
C SER A 853 14.13 23.58 -6.90
N SER A 854 13.49 24.25 -5.96
CA SER A 854 12.02 24.43 -5.98
C SER A 854 11.32 23.07 -6.01
N LEU A 855 11.72 22.22 -5.07
CA LEU A 855 11.12 20.91 -4.81
C LEU A 855 10.21 21.05 -3.58
N PHE A 856 8.95 20.65 -3.71
CA PHE A 856 7.93 20.77 -2.68
C PHE A 856 7.42 19.37 -2.34
N LEU A 857 8.11 18.72 -1.40
CA LEU A 857 7.94 17.31 -1.07
C LEU A 857 7.16 17.18 0.26
N TYR A 858 5.89 16.85 0.15
CA TYR A 858 4.97 16.68 1.29
C TYR A 858 4.70 15.18 1.49
N GLY A 859 4.83 14.71 2.73
CA GLY A 859 4.73 13.30 3.11
C GLY A 859 5.85 12.44 2.50
N GLY A 860 6.91 12.23 3.27
CA GLY A 860 7.94 11.24 2.94
C GLY A 860 7.76 10.03 3.83
N CYS A 861 7.54 8.85 3.27
CA CYS A 861 7.38 7.59 4.01
C CYS A 861 8.49 6.62 3.66
N ASN A 862 9.53 6.62 4.50
CA ASN A 862 10.82 6.00 4.21
C ASN A 862 11.11 4.87 5.22
N TRP A 863 10.71 3.63 4.91
CA TRP A 863 10.72 2.53 5.90
C TRP A 863 11.74 1.43 5.61
N VAL A 864 12.37 0.94 6.69
CA VAL A 864 13.16 -0.30 6.66
C VAL A 864 12.64 -1.25 7.72
N PHE A 865 12.28 -2.46 7.29
CA PHE A 865 11.77 -3.52 8.16
C PHE A 865 12.77 -4.66 8.40
N PHE A 866 13.70 -4.88 7.46
CA PHE A 866 14.58 -6.05 7.45
C PHE A 866 16.02 -5.71 7.09
N ASN A 867 16.93 -6.62 7.45
CA ASN A 867 18.20 -6.81 6.75
C ASN A 867 18.33 -8.27 6.33
N ASN A 868 18.75 -8.54 5.10
CA ASN A 868 18.91 -9.90 4.57
C ASN A 868 17.68 -10.82 4.82
N ASN A 869 16.49 -10.32 4.47
CA ASN A 869 15.18 -10.99 4.64
C ASN A 869 14.91 -11.47 6.08
N SER A 870 15.50 -10.79 7.08
CA SER A 870 15.42 -11.11 8.50
C SER A 870 15.20 -9.83 9.33
N ASP A 871 14.57 -9.95 10.51
CA ASP A 871 14.37 -8.82 11.42
C ASP A 871 15.70 -8.12 11.76
N CYS A 872 15.65 -6.81 12.05
CA CYS A 872 16.86 -6.00 12.20
C CYS A 872 17.59 -6.26 13.52
N ASN A 873 18.54 -7.18 13.49
CA ASN A 873 19.35 -7.63 14.63
C ASN A 873 20.52 -6.67 15.00
N ALA A 874 20.48 -5.41 14.55
CA ALA A 874 21.51 -4.42 14.86
C ALA A 874 21.46 -3.98 16.34
N PRO A 875 22.59 -3.80 17.04
CA PRO A 875 22.60 -3.37 18.45
C PRO A 875 21.94 -2.01 18.76
N SER A 876 21.71 -1.18 17.73
CA SER A 876 20.99 0.09 17.80
C SER A 876 19.47 -0.03 17.63
N GLY A 877 18.95 -1.21 17.24
CA GLY A 877 17.57 -1.38 16.79
C GLY A 877 17.24 -0.70 15.46
N LYS A 878 18.24 -0.18 14.73
CA LYS A 878 18.08 0.47 13.41
C LYS A 878 18.63 -0.43 12.29
N CYS A 879 17.85 -0.59 11.22
CA CYS A 879 18.17 -1.42 10.05
C CYS A 879 19.08 -0.73 9.03
N GLN A 880 19.09 0.61 8.97
CA GLN A 880 19.80 1.39 7.94
C GLN A 880 20.38 2.66 8.54
N LYS A 881 21.50 3.15 7.97
CA LYS A 881 22.23 4.29 8.51
C LYS A 881 21.73 5.64 8.00
N ASN A 882 21.35 5.74 6.73
CA ASN A 882 20.97 7.00 6.08
C ASN A 882 19.71 6.82 5.23
N ALA A 883 18.74 7.73 5.32
CA ALA A 883 17.56 7.71 4.45
C ALA A 883 17.65 8.70 3.27
N ILE A 884 17.71 10.00 3.57
CA ILE A 884 17.73 11.09 2.58
C ILE A 884 19.13 11.70 2.49
N GLN A 885 19.59 12.01 1.27
CA GLN A 885 20.82 12.78 1.04
C GLN A 885 20.55 13.99 0.13
N ILE A 886 20.87 15.19 0.61
CA ILE A 886 20.69 16.46 -0.12
C ILE A 886 22.06 17.11 -0.38
N THR A 887 22.31 17.50 -1.63
CA THR A 887 23.59 18.01 -2.14
C THR A 887 23.37 19.16 -3.12
N ASP A 888 24.15 20.24 -2.99
CA ASP A 888 24.26 21.38 -3.92
C ASP A 888 22.92 21.99 -4.41
N SER A 889 21.87 21.87 -3.60
CA SER A 889 20.48 22.20 -3.94
C SER A 889 19.97 23.45 -3.20
N SER A 890 18.87 24.04 -3.65
CA SER A 890 18.30 25.24 -3.01
C SER A 890 16.78 25.32 -3.11
N ALA A 891 16.11 25.94 -2.13
CA ALA A 891 14.65 25.96 -2.04
C ALA A 891 14.03 24.54 -2.16
N VAL A 892 14.55 23.59 -1.39
CA VAL A 892 13.99 22.24 -1.22
C VAL A 892 13.23 22.22 0.10
N TYR A 893 11.96 21.85 0.03
CA TYR A 893 11.03 21.85 1.15
C TYR A 893 10.58 20.41 1.41
N LEU A 894 10.95 19.83 2.55
CA LEU A 894 10.35 18.58 3.04
C LEU A 894 9.36 18.90 4.15
N TYR A 895 8.15 18.37 4.08
CA TYR A 895 7.11 18.53 5.11
C TYR A 895 6.48 17.19 5.45
N GLY A 896 6.43 16.82 6.74
CA GLY A 896 5.93 15.50 7.17
C GLY A 896 6.82 14.34 6.70
N THR A 897 8.12 14.39 6.97
CA THR A 897 9.04 13.30 6.61
C THR A 897 9.11 12.28 7.75
N ASN A 898 8.68 11.06 7.49
CA ASN A 898 8.64 9.94 8.41
C ASN A 898 9.67 8.87 8.01
N THR A 899 10.53 8.45 8.94
CA THR A 899 11.41 7.28 8.76
C THR A 899 11.01 6.13 9.67
N LYS A 900 11.32 4.90 9.25
CA LYS A 900 11.32 3.74 10.14
C LYS A 900 12.70 3.11 10.22
N SER A 901 13.16 2.82 11.43
CA SER A 901 14.35 2.00 11.71
C SER A 901 15.64 2.55 11.10
N THR A 902 15.77 3.86 10.92
CA THR A 902 16.96 4.51 10.34
C THR A 902 17.75 5.25 11.41
N ILE A 903 19.07 5.43 11.25
CA ILE A 903 19.88 6.26 12.15
C ILE A 903 19.75 7.75 11.77
N ASN A 904 20.17 8.11 10.55
CA ASN A 904 20.13 9.47 10.02
C ASN A 904 18.95 9.63 9.05
N MET A 905 17.98 10.48 9.39
CA MET A 905 16.86 10.79 8.51
C MET A 905 17.31 11.61 7.30
N VAL A 906 18.10 12.67 7.54
CA VAL A 906 18.57 13.60 6.49
C VAL A 906 20.06 13.88 6.63
N LEU A 907 20.79 13.68 5.53
CA LEU A 907 22.16 14.16 5.33
C LEU A 907 22.15 15.46 4.50
N SER A 908 22.91 16.47 4.94
CA SER A 908 23.36 17.58 4.10
C SER A 908 24.79 17.30 3.65
N GLY A 909 25.01 17.11 2.35
CA GLY A 909 26.24 16.54 1.83
C GLY A 909 26.50 15.16 2.44
N ASN A 910 27.53 15.07 3.28
CA ASN A 910 27.88 13.87 4.03
C ASN A 910 27.70 14.03 5.56
N GLN A 911 27.16 15.17 6.02
CA GLN A 911 26.89 15.43 7.44
C GLN A 911 25.44 15.05 7.78
N ALA A 912 25.25 14.24 8.81
CA ALA A 912 23.92 14.02 9.38
C ALA A 912 23.41 15.30 10.05
N ILE A 913 22.20 15.72 9.68
CA ILE A 913 21.53 16.91 10.24
C ILE A 913 20.35 16.52 11.10
N ALA A 914 19.57 15.51 10.68
CA ALA A 914 18.44 15.00 11.44
C ALA A 914 18.61 13.50 11.71
N THR A 915 18.42 13.09 12.96
CA THR A 915 18.49 11.68 13.38
C THR A 915 17.14 11.18 13.89
N GLU A 916 16.88 9.89 13.75
CA GLU A 916 15.60 9.29 14.16
C GLU A 916 15.36 9.39 15.67
N ASP A 917 16.42 9.33 16.47
CA ASP A 917 16.35 9.38 17.93
C ASP A 917 16.15 10.80 18.48
N GLU A 918 16.60 11.84 17.74
CA GLU A 918 16.30 13.25 18.05
C GLU A 918 14.84 13.60 17.68
N ASN A 919 14.33 13.04 16.57
CA ASN A 919 13.01 13.30 16.02
C ASN A 919 12.02 12.15 16.33
N ALA A 920 12.09 11.55 17.53
CA ALA A 920 11.32 10.36 17.86
C ALA A 920 9.79 10.61 17.92
N GLY A 921 9.04 9.88 17.09
CA GLY A 921 7.58 9.88 17.02
C GLY A 921 6.95 8.51 17.35
N GLY A 922 5.69 8.30 16.96
CA GLY A 922 4.90 7.14 17.40
C GLY A 922 5.22 5.80 16.71
N TRP A 923 6.08 5.79 15.70
CA TRP A 923 6.37 4.62 14.85
C TRP A 923 7.86 4.49 14.43
N GLY A 924 8.61 5.59 14.58
CA GLY A 924 9.92 5.86 14.00
C GLY A 924 10.21 7.36 14.10
N GLY A 925 10.98 7.93 13.17
CA GLY A 925 11.35 9.35 13.16
C GLY A 925 10.34 10.21 12.42
N VAL A 926 10.12 11.46 12.87
CA VAL A 926 9.12 12.38 12.30
C VAL A 926 9.68 13.81 12.24
N ILE A 927 9.94 14.33 11.04
CA ILE A 927 10.31 15.74 10.83
C ILE A 927 9.09 16.47 10.27
N ALA A 928 8.57 17.46 11.00
CA ALA A 928 7.42 18.24 10.55
C ALA A 928 7.80 19.17 9.38
N ALA A 929 8.99 19.77 9.41
CA ALA A 929 9.51 20.59 8.32
C ALA A 929 11.05 20.60 8.24
N TYR A 930 11.60 20.30 7.06
CA TYR A 930 13.01 20.51 6.74
C TYR A 930 13.12 21.52 5.61
N LEU A 931 13.60 22.73 5.92
CA LEU A 931 13.71 23.85 4.98
C LEU A 931 15.16 23.96 4.50
N TYR A 932 15.43 23.57 3.26
CA TYR A 932 16.79 23.55 2.73
C TYR A 932 17.05 24.67 1.70
N SER A 933 17.99 25.54 2.04
CA SER A 933 18.75 26.30 1.06
C SER A 933 20.20 26.41 1.51
N VAL A 934 21.10 26.20 0.56
CA VAL A 934 22.45 26.78 0.56
C VAL A 934 22.35 28.27 0.17
#